data_AF-A0A0F4YJX7-F1
#
_entry.id   AF-A0A0F4YJX7-F1
#
_cell.length_a   1.000
_cell.length_b   1.000
_cell.length_c   1.000
_cell.angle_alpha   90.00
_cell.angle_beta   90.00
_cell.angle_gamma   90.00
#
_symmetry.space_group_name_H-M   'P 1'
#
loop_
_entity.id
_entity.type
_entity.pdbx_description
1 polymer ?
#
loop_
_entity_poly.entity_id
_entity_poly.type
_entity_poly.pdbx_seq_one_letter_code
_entity_poly.pdbx_strand_id
1 'polypeptide(L)'
;MSATDYKFEGWLGLDASSAEGKMVWKEFEPKPWEETDVDIKITHCGICGSDLHTLRSGWAPTNYPCCVGHEIVGIAVRVGSQVSHVKVGDRVGVGAQADSCLGRKGDCEECAMGKEAYCMKHFVPTYNGNHLNGAKSMGGYALYNRSPGHFVFKIPDAIPSEEAAPMLCGGVTVWSPLKQNGCGPGKKVGVVGVGGLGHFAVLFAKALGADKVVAISRRASKAADALKLGADVYIATEDEPDWAKTHARSLDLIICTVSSDKMPINDYLSLLRYGGHFIQVGLPDAGVLGMPVFTVLRSNLKIGGTFIGSPHEIREMLDFVAEKGIHPWVEQRSMKDANQAIVDMEKGRARYRYVLVNEQHLLIEEYSVRSIVVRFPVSTWRDRWTNQSAVERRRCRHALSPIGTRGMRRRSHAPEISWQTCVSPPAGLRRSSLFSDAVQSVSDFTDLPSIELLSIENHLANDASSLATLPQHEGFRLSFEDVVLKGLASDGGLFVPEQIPSVPASWESDWRNLSFEDLAFQIVSLYVSPSEIPPEDLKDIIRRSYSTFRHPERTPLVELDRTRNLYLLELFHGPTFAFKDVALQFLGNLFEYFLVRKNQGKQGKDRHHLTVIGATSGDTGSAAIYGLRGKKDVSIFILFPKGRVSPIQQAQMTTVLDSNVHNLTVEGSFDDCQDIVKSLFADPDLNSTHNVAAVNSINWARILAQMTYYFYSYFTLTKSPGFQQGSKVRFVVPSGNFGDILAGWFAKRMGLPAEKLVIATNENDILDRFFKSGGHYTKSPLNGPAAQGVKETHSPAMDILVSSNFERLLWFLTFEADGSASVDERRRNASERIRTWLNELKTQGGFSVTEAVFEGAKREFESERVSDEQTIETIRAIYTSCFPPNLGRGSAHSSKTGGYILDPHSAVGVAASLRSVERNPGTSHISLSTAHPAKFANAVDLALRGQDGYDFAEVLPQEFVGLEQKESRVTPVGAGVGWQGVREIVKAEVEQELQGLR
;
A
#
# COMPACT_ATOMS: atom_id res chain seq x y z
N MET A 1 46.18 9.08 5.71
CA MET A 1 45.43 9.07 6.98
C MET A 1 45.51 10.49 7.54
N SER A 2 44.41 11.24 7.59
CA SER A 2 44.36 12.42 8.46
C SER A 2 44.23 11.93 9.90
N ALA A 3 45.12 12.36 10.78
CA ALA A 3 44.94 12.15 12.21
C ALA A 3 43.69 12.91 12.65
N THR A 4 42.84 12.28 13.45
CA THR A 4 41.73 12.97 14.13
C THR A 4 42.27 13.68 15.36
N ASP A 5 41.82 14.91 15.63
CA ASP A 5 42.26 15.70 16.79
C ASP A 5 41.70 15.17 18.14
N TYR A 6 41.13 13.98 18.15
CA TYR A 6 40.54 13.30 19.31
C TYR A 6 40.96 11.82 19.36
N LYS A 7 40.99 11.30 20.58
CA LYS A 7 41.39 9.92 20.91
C LYS A 7 40.20 9.06 21.31
N PHE A 8 40.28 7.77 21.01
CA PHE A 8 39.32 6.77 21.43
C PHE A 8 39.79 6.19 22.77
N GLU A 9 39.31 6.78 23.86
CA GLU A 9 39.60 6.34 25.24
C GLU A 9 38.31 5.93 25.95
N GLY A 10 38.39 4.90 26.79
CA GLY A 10 37.25 4.42 27.56
C GLY A 10 37.58 3.31 28.56
N TRP A 11 36.55 2.84 29.24
CA TRP A 11 36.61 1.71 30.16
C TRP A 11 36.72 0.40 29.39
N LEU A 12 37.88 -0.26 29.51
CA LEU A 12 38.13 -1.58 28.96
C LEU A 12 38.05 -2.64 30.06
N GLY A 13 37.17 -3.62 29.89
CA GLY A 13 37.32 -4.90 30.56
C GLY A 13 38.52 -5.66 29.98
N LEU A 14 39.31 -6.31 30.84
CA LEU A 14 40.48 -7.11 30.44
C LEU A 14 40.27 -8.62 30.65
N ASP A 15 39.41 -8.97 31.60
CA ASP A 15 39.01 -10.35 31.94
C ASP A 15 37.62 -10.34 32.61
N ALA A 16 37.09 -11.51 32.97
CA ALA A 16 35.76 -11.66 33.54
C ALA A 16 35.54 -10.95 34.90
N SER A 17 36.60 -10.60 35.63
CA SER A 17 36.49 -9.84 36.88
C SER A 17 36.13 -8.36 36.63
N SER A 18 36.16 -7.89 35.38
CA SER A 18 35.77 -6.53 35.00
C SER A 18 34.32 -6.20 35.40
N ALA A 19 33.43 -7.19 35.41
CA ALA A 19 32.05 -7.05 35.89
C ALA A 19 31.96 -6.65 37.39
N GLU A 20 32.98 -6.96 38.18
CA GLU A 20 33.08 -6.59 39.61
C GLU A 20 33.52 -5.12 39.81
N GLY A 21 33.43 -4.28 38.77
CA GLY A 21 33.89 -2.90 38.79
C GLY A 21 35.40 -2.75 38.63
N LYS A 22 36.01 -3.61 37.81
CA LYS A 22 37.47 -3.66 37.55
C LYS A 22 37.89 -3.30 36.12
N MET A 23 37.02 -2.65 35.35
CA MET A 23 37.41 -2.09 34.05
C MET A 23 38.50 -1.04 34.25
N VAL A 24 39.39 -0.88 33.27
CA VAL A 24 40.48 0.11 33.30
C VAL A 24 40.30 1.16 32.20
N TRP A 25 40.52 2.43 32.53
CA TRP A 25 40.49 3.50 31.54
C TRP A 25 41.75 3.44 30.66
N LYS A 26 41.59 3.23 29.36
CA LYS A 26 42.69 3.14 28.39
C LYS A 26 42.27 3.66 27.01
N GLU A 27 43.26 4.06 26.23
CA GLU A 27 43.13 4.27 24.78
C GLU A 27 42.96 2.91 24.07
N PHE A 28 42.12 2.88 23.04
CA PHE A 28 41.86 1.71 22.20
C PHE A 28 41.78 2.09 20.73
N GLU A 29 42.04 1.13 19.84
CA GLU A 29 41.93 1.34 18.40
C GLU A 29 40.48 1.07 17.93
N PRO A 30 39.80 2.04 17.29
CA PRO A 30 38.49 1.81 16.66
C PRO A 30 38.65 1.03 15.35
N LYS A 31 37.55 0.62 14.71
CA LYS A 31 37.63 0.08 13.34
C LYS A 31 38.37 1.04 12.38
N PRO A 32 39.09 0.53 11.37
CA PRO A 32 39.58 1.36 10.26
C PRO A 32 38.43 2.19 9.67
N TRP A 33 38.72 3.44 9.34
CA TRP A 33 37.71 4.37 8.81
C TRP A 33 37.25 3.95 7.42
N GLU A 34 35.94 3.80 7.27
CA GLU A 34 35.26 3.67 5.97
C GLU A 34 34.41 4.90 5.70
N GLU A 35 34.21 5.25 4.43
CA GLU A 35 33.37 6.41 4.04
C GLU A 35 31.88 6.23 4.34
N THR A 36 31.48 5.07 4.88
CA THR A 36 30.17 4.77 5.45
C THR A 36 30.09 5.02 6.96
N ASP A 37 31.15 5.44 7.63
CA ASP A 37 31.22 5.54 9.10
C ASP A 37 30.87 6.94 9.65
N VAL A 38 30.54 6.98 10.94
CA VAL A 38 30.42 8.19 11.75
C VAL A 38 31.29 8.02 13.01
N ASP A 39 32.10 9.04 13.32
CA ASP A 39 32.70 9.19 14.66
C ASP A 39 31.77 10.04 15.52
N ILE A 40 31.42 9.52 16.69
CA ILE A 40 30.46 10.10 17.63
C ILE A 40 31.22 10.49 18.90
N LYS A 41 31.16 11.77 19.27
CA LYS A 41 31.60 12.29 20.57
C LYS A 41 30.51 12.00 21.59
N ILE A 42 30.71 10.98 22.40
CA ILE A 42 29.68 10.43 23.29
C ILE A 42 29.38 11.43 24.41
N THR A 43 28.13 11.84 24.55
CA THR A 43 27.67 12.65 25.68
C THR A 43 27.05 11.77 26.76
N HIS A 44 26.30 10.75 26.36
CA HIS A 44 25.57 9.85 27.24
C HIS A 44 25.71 8.39 26.78
N CYS A 45 25.77 7.44 27.70
CA CYS A 45 25.59 6.01 27.40
C CYS A 45 24.73 5.34 28.47
N GLY A 46 23.63 4.71 28.06
CA GLY A 46 22.83 3.90 28.96
C GLY A 46 23.57 2.64 29.44
N ILE A 47 23.23 2.18 30.65
CA ILE A 47 23.71 0.90 31.20
C ILE A 47 22.60 -0.13 31.04
N CYS A 48 22.93 -1.27 30.44
CA CYS A 48 22.03 -2.38 30.16
C CYS A 48 22.56 -3.69 30.76
N GLY A 49 21.68 -4.65 31.05
CA GLY A 49 22.08 -5.92 31.66
C GLY A 49 23.08 -6.72 30.82
N SER A 50 22.99 -6.65 29.49
CA SER A 50 23.93 -7.33 28.58
C SER A 50 25.36 -6.79 28.65
N ASP A 51 25.58 -5.58 29.17
CA ASP A 51 26.93 -5.07 29.45
C ASP A 51 27.59 -5.95 30.54
N LEU A 52 26.87 -6.24 31.64
CA LEU A 52 27.30 -7.14 32.72
C LEU A 52 27.44 -8.60 32.25
N HIS A 53 26.46 -9.14 31.51
CA HIS A 53 26.57 -10.50 30.97
C HIS A 53 27.79 -10.64 30.05
N THR A 54 28.17 -9.60 29.30
CA THR A 54 29.38 -9.59 28.47
C THR A 54 30.65 -9.44 29.32
N LEU A 55 30.70 -8.49 30.26
CA LEU A 55 31.88 -8.28 31.13
C LEU A 55 32.24 -9.48 32.01
N ARG A 56 31.33 -10.44 32.20
CA ARG A 56 31.58 -11.70 32.94
C ARG A 56 31.68 -12.96 32.07
N SER A 57 31.64 -12.82 30.74
CA SER A 57 31.56 -13.94 29.78
C SER A 57 30.36 -14.89 30.03
N GLY A 58 29.21 -14.34 30.45
CA GLY A 58 28.06 -15.12 30.95
C GLY A 58 27.24 -15.84 29.87
N TRP A 59 27.15 -15.27 28.65
CA TRP A 59 26.46 -15.91 27.52
C TRP A 59 27.40 -16.64 26.57
N ALA A 60 28.62 -16.12 26.40
CA ALA A 60 29.69 -16.67 25.59
C ALA A 60 31.04 -16.12 26.07
N PRO A 61 32.18 -16.74 25.70
CA PRO A 61 33.50 -16.17 25.95
C PRO A 61 33.65 -14.78 25.34
N THR A 62 33.94 -13.78 26.18
CA THR A 62 34.15 -12.40 25.72
C THR A 62 35.53 -12.23 25.11
N ASN A 63 35.57 -11.56 23.97
CA ASN A 63 36.78 -11.12 23.31
C ASN A 63 37.33 -9.92 24.09
N TYR A 64 38.31 -10.12 24.97
CA TYR A 64 39.02 -9.05 25.69
C TYR A 64 40.23 -8.53 24.89
N PRO A 65 40.66 -7.26 25.07
CA PRO A 65 40.03 -6.21 25.87
C PRO A 65 38.73 -5.70 25.22
N CYS A 66 37.70 -5.43 26.02
CA CYS A 66 36.36 -5.08 25.52
C CYS A 66 35.88 -3.77 26.16
N CYS A 67 35.42 -2.80 25.34
CA CYS A 67 34.65 -1.66 25.82
C CYS A 67 33.16 -1.97 25.62
N VAL A 68 32.36 -1.96 26.69
CA VAL A 68 30.91 -2.23 26.64
C VAL A 68 30.09 -0.92 26.58
N GLY A 69 28.76 -1.00 26.69
CA GLY A 69 27.83 0.09 26.45
C GLY A 69 27.35 0.12 25.01
N HIS A 70 26.06 -0.04 24.79
CA HIS A 70 25.44 -0.07 23.46
C HIS A 70 24.17 0.80 23.38
N GLU A 71 24.05 1.76 24.29
CA GLU A 71 22.94 2.70 24.41
C GLU A 71 23.51 4.12 24.24
N ILE A 72 24.19 4.36 23.10
CA ILE A 72 25.09 5.50 22.88
C ILE A 72 24.30 6.70 22.38
N VAL A 73 24.51 7.88 22.99
CA VAL A 73 24.08 9.18 22.45
C VAL A 73 25.24 10.17 22.50
N GLY A 74 25.39 10.97 21.44
CA GLY A 74 26.47 11.93 21.32
C GLY A 74 26.31 12.88 20.13
N ILE A 75 27.39 13.58 19.79
CA ILE A 75 27.44 14.49 18.64
C ILE A 75 28.30 13.87 17.54
N ALA A 76 27.81 13.85 16.31
CA ALA A 76 28.61 13.42 15.15
C ALA A 76 29.76 14.42 14.92
N VAL A 77 31.00 13.99 15.10
CA VAL A 77 32.21 14.85 14.93
C VAL A 77 32.94 14.60 13.62
N ARG A 78 32.73 13.43 13.00
CA ARG A 78 33.19 13.10 11.65
C ARG A 78 32.15 12.21 10.98
N VAL A 79 31.85 12.49 9.72
CA VAL A 79 30.87 11.75 8.93
C VAL A 79 31.50 11.39 7.60
N GLY A 80 31.40 10.13 7.18
CA GLY A 80 31.88 9.65 5.90
C GLY A 80 31.02 10.13 4.73
N SER A 81 31.66 10.29 3.56
CA SER A 81 31.03 10.84 2.35
C SER A 81 29.87 10.02 1.78
N GLN A 82 29.67 8.77 2.23
CA GLN A 82 28.55 7.91 1.84
C GLN A 82 27.41 7.90 2.87
N VAL A 83 27.51 8.67 3.96
CA VAL A 83 26.46 8.83 4.97
C VAL A 83 25.67 10.11 4.66
N SER A 84 24.46 9.97 4.10
CA SER A 84 23.65 11.10 3.62
C SER A 84 22.67 11.67 4.66
N HIS A 85 22.26 10.88 5.66
CA HIS A 85 21.22 11.26 6.62
C HIS A 85 21.73 11.97 7.88
N VAL A 86 23.05 11.95 8.14
CA VAL A 86 23.73 12.60 9.27
C VAL A 86 24.75 13.60 8.74
N LYS A 87 24.92 14.74 9.43
CA LYS A 87 26.00 15.72 9.22
C LYS A 87 26.78 15.93 10.51
N VAL A 88 28.00 16.46 10.40
CA VAL A 88 28.79 16.88 11.56
C VAL A 88 28.01 17.93 12.36
N GLY A 89 27.99 17.78 13.68
CA GLY A 89 27.22 18.60 14.61
C GLY A 89 25.82 18.05 14.95
N ASP A 90 25.31 17.05 14.22
CA ASP A 90 24.03 16.43 14.59
C ASP A 90 24.12 15.64 15.89
N ARG A 91 23.05 15.69 16.71
CA ARG A 91 22.85 14.79 17.84
C ARG A 91 22.39 13.42 17.35
N VAL A 92 23.20 12.40 17.63
CA VAL A 92 23.02 11.04 17.11
C VAL A 92 23.18 9.98 18.20
N GLY A 93 22.70 8.78 17.91
CA GLY A 93 22.90 7.61 18.77
C GLY A 93 23.02 6.29 18.02
N VAL A 94 23.46 5.26 18.75
CA VAL A 94 23.67 3.89 18.27
C VAL A 94 23.11 2.91 19.31
N GLY A 95 22.36 1.91 18.84
CA GLY A 95 21.72 0.89 19.68
C GLY A 95 22.55 -0.38 19.87
N ALA A 96 21.89 -1.49 20.17
CA ALA A 96 22.53 -2.79 20.44
C ALA A 96 23.29 -3.41 19.25
N GLN A 97 22.95 -3.01 18.02
CA GLN A 97 23.59 -3.45 16.77
C GLN A 97 24.29 -2.28 16.09
N ALA A 98 25.50 -2.51 15.59
CA ALA A 98 26.30 -1.52 14.86
C ALA A 98 26.59 -1.90 13.40
N ASP A 99 26.39 -3.17 12.99
CA ASP A 99 26.52 -3.57 11.59
C ASP A 99 25.64 -4.80 11.27
N SER A 100 25.37 -5.01 9.98
CA SER A 100 24.78 -6.25 9.45
C SER A 100 25.37 -6.57 8.07
N CYS A 101 25.01 -7.69 7.44
CA CYS A 101 25.55 -7.96 6.11
C CYS A 101 25.10 -6.90 5.08
N LEU A 102 23.87 -6.35 5.16
CA LEU A 102 23.28 -5.44 4.15
C LEU A 102 23.48 -5.93 2.71
N GLY A 103 23.32 -7.23 2.45
CA GLY A 103 23.57 -7.86 1.14
C GLY A 103 25.05 -8.01 0.75
N ARG A 104 26.00 -7.42 1.49
CA ARG A 104 27.46 -7.48 1.23
C ARG A 104 28.09 -8.86 1.44
N LYS A 105 27.29 -9.87 1.83
CA LYS A 105 27.66 -11.29 1.93
C LYS A 105 26.75 -12.18 1.06
N GLY A 106 26.25 -11.62 -0.04
CA GLY A 106 25.24 -12.23 -0.91
C GLY A 106 23.83 -12.03 -0.34
N ASP A 107 22.85 -12.59 -1.05
CA ASP A 107 21.42 -12.42 -0.77
C ASP A 107 21.07 -12.78 0.68
N CYS A 108 20.38 -11.87 1.35
CA CYS A 108 19.98 -11.94 2.76
C CYS A 108 18.57 -11.39 2.90
N GLU A 109 17.60 -12.28 3.01
CA GLU A 109 16.17 -11.98 3.09
C GLU A 109 15.87 -11.04 4.26
N GLU A 110 16.46 -11.28 5.43
CA GLU A 110 16.22 -10.50 6.64
C GLU A 110 16.72 -9.05 6.51
N CYS A 111 17.85 -8.83 5.82
CA CYS A 111 18.31 -7.48 5.52
C CYS A 111 17.47 -6.80 4.44
N ALA A 112 17.03 -7.54 3.41
CA ALA A 112 16.15 -7.00 2.37
C ALA A 112 14.77 -6.61 2.93
N MET A 113 14.30 -7.27 4.00
CA MET A 113 13.05 -6.97 4.71
C MET A 113 13.17 -5.88 5.79
N GLY A 114 14.34 -5.24 5.99
CA GLY A 114 14.54 -4.27 7.07
C GLY A 114 14.46 -4.88 8.48
N LYS A 115 14.90 -6.14 8.61
CA LYS A 115 14.99 -6.93 9.84
C LYS A 115 16.45 -7.31 10.14
N GLU A 116 17.34 -6.34 10.05
CA GLU A 116 18.80 -6.50 10.24
C GLU A 116 19.19 -7.07 11.60
N ALA A 117 18.35 -6.88 12.62
CA ALA A 117 18.46 -7.48 13.95
C ALA A 117 18.44 -9.03 13.93
N TYR A 118 17.93 -9.62 12.85
CA TYR A 118 17.83 -11.05 12.60
C TYR A 118 18.75 -11.53 11.45
N CYS A 119 19.74 -10.72 11.05
CA CYS A 119 20.65 -11.05 9.94
C CYS A 119 21.48 -12.31 10.23
N MET A 120 21.08 -13.44 9.64
CA MET A 120 21.77 -14.74 9.81
C MET A 120 23.12 -14.81 9.07
N LYS A 121 23.40 -13.87 8.15
CA LYS A 121 24.66 -13.86 7.37
C LYS A 121 25.83 -13.23 8.13
N HIS A 122 25.61 -12.10 8.83
CA HIS A 122 26.65 -11.36 9.56
C HIS A 122 26.04 -10.31 10.49
N PHE A 123 25.57 -10.70 11.67
CA PHE A 123 25.12 -9.77 12.73
C PHE A 123 26.33 -9.22 13.52
N VAL A 124 26.39 -7.90 13.77
CA VAL A 124 27.46 -7.28 14.57
C VAL A 124 26.89 -6.45 15.73
N PRO A 125 27.05 -6.92 16.98
CA PRO A 125 26.72 -6.11 18.15
C PRO A 125 27.68 -4.93 18.29
N THR A 126 27.22 -3.86 18.93
CA THR A 126 27.97 -2.59 19.11
C THR A 126 29.28 -2.74 19.88
N TYR A 127 29.44 -3.83 20.64
CA TYR A 127 30.71 -4.27 21.21
C TYR A 127 30.82 -5.80 21.15
N ASN A 128 32.04 -6.33 21.35
CA ASN A 128 32.32 -7.78 21.42
C ASN A 128 31.97 -8.56 20.12
N GLY A 129 31.78 -7.85 19.00
CA GLY A 129 31.61 -8.41 17.66
C GLY A 129 32.77 -8.04 16.75
N ASN A 130 32.67 -8.44 15.47
CA ASN A 130 33.60 -8.05 14.42
C ASN A 130 32.84 -7.45 13.23
N HIS A 131 33.20 -6.23 12.83
CA HIS A 131 32.72 -5.59 11.61
C HIS A 131 33.09 -6.40 10.36
N LEU A 132 32.48 -6.10 9.22
CA LEU A 132 32.73 -6.83 7.97
C LEU A 132 34.19 -6.76 7.48
N ASN A 133 34.93 -5.72 7.86
CA ASN A 133 36.36 -5.56 7.60
C ASN A 133 37.27 -6.32 8.59
N GLY A 134 36.69 -7.09 9.51
CA GLY A 134 37.39 -7.89 10.51
C GLY A 134 37.78 -7.14 11.78
N ALA A 135 37.62 -5.81 11.82
CA ALA A 135 37.92 -5.03 13.02
C ALA A 135 36.86 -5.24 14.12
N LYS A 136 37.30 -5.18 15.37
CA LYS A 136 36.48 -5.40 16.56
C LYS A 136 35.52 -4.23 16.80
N SER A 137 34.27 -4.52 17.18
CA SER A 137 33.33 -3.49 17.62
C SER A 137 33.58 -3.11 19.09
N MET A 138 33.49 -1.81 19.39
CA MET A 138 33.85 -1.20 20.67
C MET A 138 32.76 -0.23 21.11
N GLY A 139 32.29 -0.40 22.35
CA GLY A 139 31.08 0.24 22.87
C GLY A 139 31.23 1.69 23.34
N GLY A 140 30.28 2.08 24.18
CA GLY A 140 29.95 3.45 24.56
C GLY A 140 30.45 3.92 25.91
N TYR A 141 31.11 3.08 26.72
CA TYR A 141 31.71 3.48 28.00
C TYR A 141 33.04 4.22 27.77
N ALA A 142 33.00 5.21 26.89
CA ALA A 142 34.13 5.85 26.24
C ALA A 142 33.85 7.32 25.95
N LEU A 143 34.86 8.03 25.45
CA LEU A 143 34.72 9.40 24.96
C LEU A 143 34.21 9.46 23.53
N TYR A 144 34.63 8.52 22.69
CA TYR A 144 34.27 8.47 21.26
C TYR A 144 33.96 7.03 20.83
N ASN A 145 33.00 6.88 19.93
CA ASN A 145 32.68 5.62 19.24
C ASN A 145 32.74 5.85 17.72
N ARG A 146 33.08 4.81 16.97
CA ARG A 146 32.99 4.78 15.49
C ARG A 146 32.00 3.69 15.10
N SER A 147 30.97 4.06 14.35
CA SER A 147 29.93 3.12 13.89
C SER A 147 29.54 3.35 12.43
N PRO A 148 29.23 2.29 11.67
CA PRO A 148 28.60 2.39 10.36
C PRO A 148 27.29 3.21 10.39
N GLY A 149 27.21 4.23 9.54
CA GLY A 149 26.15 5.25 9.54
C GLY A 149 24.72 4.70 9.40
N HIS A 150 24.53 3.52 8.78
CA HIS A 150 23.23 2.85 8.69
C HIS A 150 22.60 2.58 10.07
N PHE A 151 23.44 2.29 11.07
CA PHE A 151 23.08 2.02 12.47
C PHE A 151 23.25 3.26 13.37
N VAL A 152 23.45 4.43 12.77
CA VAL A 152 23.51 5.73 13.46
C VAL A 152 22.20 6.48 13.21
N PHE A 153 21.52 6.82 14.30
CA PHE A 153 20.20 7.44 14.30
C PHE A 153 20.30 8.90 14.73
N LYS A 154 19.49 9.78 14.16
CA LYS A 154 19.29 11.12 14.73
C LYS A 154 18.43 11.02 15.98
N ILE A 155 18.80 11.76 17.02
CA ILE A 155 17.98 11.89 18.22
C ILE A 155 17.13 13.16 18.08
N PRO A 156 15.79 13.05 18.03
CA PRO A 156 14.91 14.21 17.94
C PRO A 156 15.19 15.25 19.02
N ASP A 157 15.08 16.55 18.66
CA ASP A 157 15.39 17.66 19.57
C ASP A 157 14.55 17.62 20.86
N ALA A 158 13.30 17.16 20.75
CA ALA A 158 12.34 17.02 21.84
C ALA A 158 12.69 15.94 22.89
N ILE A 159 13.63 15.03 22.61
CA ILE A 159 14.02 13.95 23.53
C ILE A 159 15.38 14.29 24.15
N PRO A 160 15.47 14.46 25.49
CA PRO A 160 16.73 14.63 26.21
C PRO A 160 17.71 13.47 25.96
N SER A 161 19.01 13.74 26.01
CA SER A 161 20.03 12.73 25.65
C SER A 161 20.09 11.58 26.65
N GLU A 162 19.88 11.90 27.92
CA GLU A 162 19.74 10.97 29.03
C GLU A 162 18.50 10.08 28.92
N GLU A 163 17.44 10.54 28.26
CA GLU A 163 16.22 9.76 28.04
C GLU A 163 16.33 8.90 26.78
N ALA A 164 16.90 9.46 25.71
CA ALA A 164 17.10 8.77 24.43
C ALA A 164 18.06 7.58 24.54
N ALA A 165 19.15 7.70 25.30
CA ALA A 165 20.16 6.64 25.45
C ALA A 165 19.55 5.26 25.78
N PRO A 166 18.80 5.08 26.90
CA PRO A 166 18.19 3.79 27.23
C PRO A 166 17.04 3.35 26.30
N MET A 167 16.55 4.22 25.40
CA MET A 167 15.58 3.81 24.38
C MET A 167 16.23 2.96 23.27
N LEU A 168 17.50 3.21 22.94
CA LEU A 168 18.23 2.59 21.83
C LEU A 168 18.51 1.08 22.02
N CYS A 169 18.26 0.54 23.22
CA CYS A 169 18.03 -0.90 23.43
C CYS A 169 16.78 -1.13 24.28
N GLY A 170 16.79 -0.71 25.54
CA GLY A 170 15.71 -1.00 26.49
C GLY A 170 14.30 -0.57 26.04
N GLY A 171 14.19 0.57 25.35
CA GLY A 171 12.94 1.02 24.73
C GLY A 171 12.57 0.18 23.52
N VAL A 172 13.45 0.10 22.51
CA VAL A 172 13.08 -0.53 21.24
C VAL A 172 12.79 -2.04 21.37
N THR A 173 13.47 -2.73 22.30
CA THR A 173 13.22 -4.14 22.64
C THR A 173 11.80 -4.39 23.16
N VAL A 174 11.12 -3.39 23.72
CA VAL A 174 9.69 -3.51 24.11
C VAL A 174 8.74 -2.79 23.16
N TRP A 175 9.20 -1.79 22.39
CA TRP A 175 8.43 -1.21 21.28
C TRP A 175 8.07 -2.24 20.21
N SER A 176 9.09 -2.94 19.70
CA SER A 176 8.97 -3.92 18.62
C SER A 176 7.89 -4.99 18.89
N PRO A 177 7.87 -5.71 20.04
CA PRO A 177 6.82 -6.68 20.32
C PRO A 177 5.45 -6.07 20.61
N LEU A 178 5.36 -4.86 21.18
CA LEU A 178 4.07 -4.19 21.39
C LEU A 178 3.41 -3.88 20.03
N LYS A 179 4.17 -3.29 19.09
CA LYS A 179 3.71 -3.01 17.73
C LYS A 179 3.35 -4.29 16.96
N GLN A 180 4.27 -5.26 16.91
CA GLN A 180 4.10 -6.50 16.14
C GLN A 180 2.93 -7.38 16.64
N ASN A 181 2.50 -7.21 17.89
CA ASN A 181 1.37 -7.96 18.47
C ASN A 181 0.11 -7.10 18.67
N GLY A 182 0.02 -5.95 17.99
CA GLY A 182 -1.20 -5.15 17.89
C GLY A 182 -1.61 -4.46 19.18
N CYS A 183 -0.66 -4.02 20.02
CA CYS A 183 -0.96 -3.18 21.17
C CYS A 183 -1.59 -1.85 20.72
N GLY A 184 -2.75 -1.54 21.27
CA GLY A 184 -3.52 -0.32 20.98
C GLY A 184 -4.96 -0.44 21.49
N PRO A 185 -5.88 0.43 21.02
CA PRO A 185 -7.29 0.39 21.41
C PRO A 185 -7.93 -0.99 21.22
N GLY A 186 -8.79 -1.39 22.16
CA GLY A 186 -9.40 -2.72 22.23
C GLY A 186 -8.53 -3.80 22.88
N LYS A 187 -7.26 -3.52 23.24
CA LYS A 187 -6.34 -4.49 23.88
C LYS A 187 -6.07 -4.20 25.35
N LYS A 188 -6.01 -5.27 26.14
CA LYS A 188 -5.58 -5.27 27.54
C LYS A 188 -4.20 -5.94 27.64
N VAL A 189 -3.18 -5.18 28.02
CA VAL A 189 -1.78 -5.58 27.93
C VAL A 189 -1.19 -5.78 29.33
N GLY A 190 -0.63 -6.96 29.58
CA GLY A 190 0.18 -7.25 30.77
C GLY A 190 1.65 -6.98 30.53
N VAL A 191 2.34 -6.44 31.54
CA VAL A 191 3.79 -6.27 31.55
C VAL A 191 4.37 -7.00 32.74
N VAL A 192 5.03 -8.13 32.50
CA VAL A 192 5.69 -8.93 33.55
C VAL A 192 7.12 -8.41 33.75
N GLY A 193 7.35 -7.83 34.94
CA GLY A 193 8.64 -7.31 35.38
C GLY A 193 8.80 -5.79 35.20
N VAL A 194 8.28 -4.99 36.13
CA VAL A 194 8.43 -3.51 36.08
C VAL A 194 9.83 -3.06 36.50
N GLY A 195 10.80 -3.27 35.61
CA GLY A 195 12.21 -2.87 35.73
C GLY A 195 12.68 -2.01 34.54
N GLY A 196 13.97 -2.13 34.19
CA GLY A 196 14.59 -1.34 33.13
C GLY A 196 13.92 -1.46 31.75
N LEU A 197 13.33 -2.60 31.40
CA LEU A 197 12.52 -2.77 30.18
C LEU A 197 11.02 -2.55 30.46
N GLY A 198 10.48 -3.15 31.52
CA GLY A 198 9.04 -3.10 31.79
C GLY A 198 8.46 -1.70 32.01
N HIS A 199 9.24 -0.72 32.49
CA HIS A 199 8.74 0.66 32.60
C HIS A 199 8.50 1.31 31.23
N PHE A 200 9.36 1.08 30.23
CA PHE A 200 9.10 1.45 28.84
C PHE A 200 7.87 0.74 28.30
N ALA A 201 7.71 -0.55 28.59
CA ALA A 201 6.56 -1.32 28.10
C ALA A 201 5.22 -0.79 28.66
N VAL A 202 5.19 -0.34 29.93
CA VAL A 202 4.01 0.32 30.52
C VAL A 202 3.76 1.68 29.85
N LEU A 203 4.79 2.54 29.72
CA LEU A 203 4.68 3.85 29.08
C LEU A 203 4.17 3.74 27.63
N PHE A 204 4.78 2.85 26.84
CA PHE A 204 4.44 2.64 25.43
C PHE A 204 3.06 1.99 25.27
N ALA A 205 2.70 0.97 26.06
CA ALA A 205 1.37 0.37 25.98
C ALA A 205 0.27 1.39 26.31
N LYS A 206 0.53 2.31 27.26
CA LYS A 206 -0.42 3.39 27.59
C LYS A 206 -0.51 4.44 26.48
N ALA A 207 0.63 4.87 25.94
CA ALA A 207 0.69 5.87 24.86
C ALA A 207 0.14 5.35 23.51
N LEU A 208 0.25 4.04 23.24
CA LEU A 208 -0.38 3.36 22.11
C LEU A 208 -1.91 3.26 22.25
N GLY A 209 -2.46 3.59 23.42
CA GLY A 209 -3.91 3.61 23.65
C GLY A 209 -4.52 2.26 24.06
N ALA A 210 -3.75 1.37 24.70
CA ALA A 210 -4.32 0.14 25.27
C ALA A 210 -5.42 0.45 26.30
N ASP A 211 -6.59 -0.19 26.15
CA ASP A 211 -7.75 -0.06 27.04
C ASP A 211 -7.41 -0.30 28.51
N LYS A 212 -6.42 -1.17 28.76
CA LYS A 212 -5.94 -1.48 30.10
C LYS A 212 -4.49 -1.95 30.08
N VAL A 213 -3.64 -1.29 30.84
CA VAL A 213 -2.25 -1.72 31.09
C VAL A 213 -2.15 -2.33 32.49
N VAL A 214 -1.65 -3.56 32.60
CA VAL A 214 -1.54 -4.32 33.85
C VAL A 214 -0.07 -4.60 34.16
N ALA A 215 0.45 -3.96 35.19
CA ALA A 215 1.81 -4.17 35.67
C ALA A 215 1.87 -5.39 36.59
N ILE A 216 2.76 -6.34 36.31
CA ILE A 216 2.87 -7.61 37.06
C ILE A 216 4.29 -7.71 37.60
N SER A 217 4.44 -7.90 38.91
CA SER A 217 5.74 -7.98 39.58
C SER A 217 5.59 -8.67 40.94
N ARG A 218 6.70 -9.08 41.56
CA ARG A 218 6.66 -9.97 42.73
C ARG A 218 6.10 -9.32 43.98
N ARG A 219 6.51 -8.07 44.29
CA ARG A 219 6.13 -7.36 45.53
C ARG A 219 5.33 -6.11 45.26
N ALA A 220 4.46 -5.72 46.20
CA ALA A 220 3.66 -4.50 46.17
C ALA A 220 4.49 -3.20 46.19
N SER A 221 5.78 -3.26 46.54
CA SER A 221 6.66 -2.10 46.67
C SER A 221 6.83 -1.25 45.39
N LYS A 222 6.59 -1.81 44.21
CA LYS A 222 6.59 -1.06 42.93
C LYS A 222 5.21 -0.62 42.45
N ALA A 223 4.12 -0.92 43.16
CA ALA A 223 2.76 -0.60 42.73
C ALA A 223 2.56 0.91 42.51
N ALA A 224 2.96 1.73 43.48
CA ALA A 224 2.81 3.18 43.40
C ALA A 224 3.59 3.82 42.24
N ASP A 225 4.75 3.24 41.88
CA ASP A 225 5.55 3.72 40.75
C ASP A 225 4.99 3.22 39.40
N ALA A 226 4.53 1.97 39.33
CA ALA A 226 3.89 1.41 38.14
C ALA A 226 2.59 2.13 37.74
N LEU A 227 1.76 2.52 38.72
CA LEU A 227 0.56 3.31 38.47
C LEU A 227 0.90 4.73 37.96
N LYS A 228 1.96 5.37 38.49
CA LYS A 228 2.46 6.66 37.99
C LYS A 228 3.02 6.59 36.57
N LEU A 229 3.60 5.44 36.19
CA LEU A 229 4.08 5.17 34.83
C LEU A 229 2.93 4.93 33.83
N GLY A 230 1.67 4.85 34.28
CA GLY A 230 0.49 4.70 33.42
C GLY A 230 -0.15 3.31 33.42
N ALA A 231 0.26 2.40 34.31
CA ALA A 231 -0.49 1.15 34.52
C ALA A 231 -1.84 1.44 35.19
N ASP A 232 -2.90 0.77 34.73
CA ASP A 232 -4.26 0.88 35.28
C ASP A 232 -4.49 -0.09 36.44
N VAL A 233 -3.75 -1.20 36.49
CA VAL A 233 -3.76 -2.20 37.56
C VAL A 233 -2.33 -2.68 37.84
N TYR A 234 -2.05 -3.02 39.09
CA TYR A 234 -0.84 -3.71 39.51
C TYR A 234 -1.21 -5.07 40.13
N ILE A 235 -0.39 -6.10 39.89
CA ILE A 235 -0.51 -7.44 40.48
C ILE A 235 0.81 -7.78 41.19
N ALA A 236 0.74 -8.08 42.50
CA ALA A 236 1.87 -8.43 43.37
C ALA A 236 1.94 -9.95 43.63
N THR A 237 2.65 -10.70 42.78
CA THR A 237 2.54 -12.17 42.71
C THR A 237 3.05 -12.95 43.93
N GLU A 238 3.84 -12.34 44.83
CA GLU A 238 4.25 -12.93 46.13
C GLU A 238 3.38 -12.44 47.31
N ASP A 239 2.63 -11.35 47.15
CA ASP A 239 1.84 -10.73 48.23
C ASP A 239 0.32 -11.01 48.07
N GLU A 240 -0.14 -11.45 46.89
CA GLU A 240 -1.53 -11.79 46.56
C GLU A 240 -1.67 -13.30 46.22
N PRO A 241 -2.07 -14.20 47.13
CA PRO A 241 -1.97 -15.65 46.92
C PRO A 241 -2.84 -16.22 45.77
N ASP A 242 -3.98 -15.59 45.46
CA ASP A 242 -4.93 -16.03 44.43
C ASP A 242 -4.82 -15.21 43.11
N TRP A 243 -3.73 -14.48 42.89
CA TRP A 243 -3.58 -13.53 41.75
C TRP A 243 -3.94 -14.14 40.39
N ALA A 244 -3.41 -15.33 40.09
CA ALA A 244 -3.57 -15.99 38.80
C ALA A 244 -5.03 -16.37 38.52
N LYS A 245 -5.74 -16.81 39.57
CA LYS A 245 -7.17 -17.17 39.51
C LYS A 245 -8.06 -15.92 39.42
N THR A 246 -7.73 -14.88 40.17
CA THR A 246 -8.46 -13.60 40.20
C THR A 246 -8.37 -12.85 38.87
N HIS A 247 -7.23 -12.94 38.18
CA HIS A 247 -6.97 -12.24 36.92
C HIS A 247 -6.96 -13.16 35.68
N ALA A 248 -7.42 -14.40 35.82
CA ALA A 248 -7.48 -15.38 34.73
C ALA A 248 -8.24 -14.84 33.51
N ARG A 249 -7.72 -15.13 32.30
CA ARG A 249 -8.33 -14.75 31.01
C ARG A 249 -8.67 -13.26 30.85
N SER A 250 -7.98 -12.36 31.55
CA SER A 250 -8.23 -10.91 31.50
C SER A 250 -7.45 -10.18 30.40
N LEU A 251 -6.29 -10.69 29.99
CA LEU A 251 -5.33 -10.03 29.10
C LEU A 251 -5.38 -10.56 27.66
N ASP A 252 -5.07 -9.69 26.70
CA ASP A 252 -4.91 -10.02 25.26
C ASP A 252 -3.45 -10.33 24.91
N LEU A 253 -2.53 -9.57 25.51
CA LEU A 253 -1.09 -9.59 25.24
C LEU A 253 -0.34 -9.52 26.56
N ILE A 254 0.73 -10.29 26.71
CA ILE A 254 1.72 -10.15 27.78
C ILE A 254 3.10 -9.92 27.16
N ILE A 255 3.76 -8.84 27.58
CA ILE A 255 5.20 -8.62 27.36
C ILE A 255 5.94 -9.07 28.62
N CYS A 256 6.79 -10.09 28.50
CA CYS A 256 7.56 -10.63 29.61
C CYS A 256 9.03 -10.21 29.54
N THR A 257 9.43 -9.32 30.45
CA THR A 257 10.79 -8.80 30.54
C THR A 257 11.63 -9.50 31.63
N VAL A 258 11.12 -10.59 32.21
CA VAL A 258 11.80 -11.37 33.27
C VAL A 258 12.55 -12.54 32.64
N SER A 259 13.80 -12.73 33.06
CA SER A 259 14.75 -13.74 32.55
C SER A 259 15.00 -14.91 33.53
N SER A 260 14.02 -15.25 34.37
CA SER A 260 14.16 -16.34 35.34
C SER A 260 13.52 -17.63 34.83
N ASP A 261 14.30 -18.70 34.79
CA ASP A 261 13.88 -20.10 34.58
C ASP A 261 12.76 -20.55 35.54
N LYS A 262 12.78 -20.04 36.78
CA LYS A 262 11.83 -20.34 37.87
C LYS A 262 10.56 -19.50 37.85
N MET A 263 10.32 -18.69 36.82
CA MET A 263 9.12 -17.85 36.79
C MET A 263 7.84 -18.70 36.62
N PRO A 264 6.70 -18.31 37.23
CA PRO A 264 5.45 -19.09 37.17
C PRO A 264 4.75 -18.93 35.82
N ILE A 265 5.38 -19.42 34.75
CA ILE A 265 4.93 -19.22 33.37
C ILE A 265 3.53 -19.77 33.11
N ASN A 266 3.16 -20.90 33.70
CA ASN A 266 1.81 -21.44 33.59
C ASN A 266 0.74 -20.45 34.08
N ASP A 267 1.06 -19.75 35.18
CA ASP A 267 0.12 -18.85 35.83
C ASP A 267 0.06 -17.51 35.08
N TYR A 268 1.18 -17.03 34.54
CA TYR A 268 1.17 -15.90 33.59
C TYR A 268 0.37 -16.21 32.33
N LEU A 269 0.52 -17.40 31.74
CA LEU A 269 -0.28 -17.83 30.60
C LEU A 269 -1.77 -17.96 30.95
N SER A 270 -2.12 -18.29 32.20
CA SER A 270 -3.51 -18.34 32.65
C SER A 270 -4.21 -16.97 32.67
N LEU A 271 -3.45 -15.87 32.74
CA LEU A 271 -3.99 -14.51 32.63
C LEU A 271 -4.46 -14.17 31.21
N LEU A 272 -3.94 -14.85 30.18
CA LEU A 272 -4.32 -14.61 28.79
C LEU A 272 -5.70 -15.19 28.49
N ARG A 273 -6.51 -14.44 27.73
CA ARG A 273 -7.76 -14.94 27.16
C ARG A 273 -7.50 -15.90 26.01
N TYR A 274 -8.57 -16.47 25.47
CA TYR A 274 -8.47 -17.32 24.27
C TYR A 274 -7.78 -16.56 23.12
N GLY A 275 -6.84 -17.20 22.42
CA GLY A 275 -6.09 -16.56 21.34
C GLY A 275 -5.02 -15.55 21.79
N GLY A 276 -4.81 -15.39 23.10
CA GLY A 276 -3.89 -14.39 23.66
C GLY A 276 -2.41 -14.66 23.36
N HIS A 277 -1.61 -13.59 23.33
CA HIS A 277 -0.18 -13.63 22.98
C HIS A 277 0.71 -13.46 24.23
N PHE A 278 1.72 -14.32 24.40
CA PHE A 278 2.80 -14.16 25.37
C PHE A 278 4.12 -13.95 24.63
N ILE A 279 4.77 -12.80 24.82
CA ILE A 279 6.00 -12.43 24.12
C ILE A 279 7.14 -12.27 25.13
N GLN A 280 8.13 -13.15 25.01
CA GLN A 280 9.32 -13.17 25.85
C GLN A 280 10.40 -12.25 25.28
N VAL A 281 10.92 -11.34 26.11
CA VAL A 281 12.08 -10.48 25.78
C VAL A 281 13.19 -10.54 26.83
N GLY A 282 12.94 -11.10 28.02
CA GLY A 282 13.99 -11.41 28.98
C GLY A 282 14.80 -12.65 28.58
N LEU A 283 16.13 -12.55 28.47
CA LEU A 283 16.99 -13.68 28.09
C LEU A 283 17.58 -14.36 29.34
N PRO A 284 17.22 -15.62 29.66
CA PRO A 284 17.76 -16.34 30.82
C PRO A 284 19.18 -16.85 30.57
N ASP A 285 20.07 -16.75 31.57
CA ASP A 285 21.43 -17.33 31.50
C ASP A 285 21.44 -18.85 31.27
N ALA A 286 20.40 -19.55 31.73
CA ALA A 286 20.24 -20.99 31.54
C ALA A 286 19.73 -21.40 30.14
N GLY A 287 19.32 -20.44 29.29
CA GLY A 287 18.86 -20.67 27.92
C GLY A 287 17.54 -21.47 27.77
N VAL A 288 16.91 -21.91 28.85
CA VAL A 288 15.71 -22.78 28.84
C VAL A 288 14.54 -22.12 29.57
N LEU A 289 13.35 -22.25 29.00
CA LEU A 289 12.08 -21.87 29.60
C LEU A 289 11.05 -22.99 29.40
N GLY A 290 10.44 -23.48 30.47
CA GLY A 290 9.48 -24.60 30.40
C GLY A 290 8.17 -24.20 29.72
N MET A 291 7.64 -25.03 28.83
CA MET A 291 6.41 -24.75 28.08
C MET A 291 5.17 -25.46 28.68
N PRO A 292 4.18 -24.74 29.22
CA PRO A 292 2.96 -25.34 29.81
C PRO A 292 1.95 -25.79 28.74
N VAL A 293 2.27 -26.87 28.03
CA VAL A 293 1.55 -27.35 26.83
C VAL A 293 0.03 -27.40 27.01
N PHE A 294 -0.48 -27.92 28.14
CA PHE A 294 -1.92 -28.03 28.38
C PHE A 294 -2.63 -26.65 28.40
N THR A 295 -2.02 -25.64 29.02
CA THR A 295 -2.56 -24.28 29.11
C THR A 295 -2.51 -23.58 27.75
N VAL A 296 -1.44 -23.82 26.97
CA VAL A 296 -1.31 -23.32 25.59
C VAL A 296 -2.41 -23.89 24.69
N LEU A 297 -2.58 -25.22 24.68
CA LEU A 297 -3.60 -25.89 23.86
C LEU A 297 -5.02 -25.53 24.28
N ARG A 298 -5.31 -25.51 25.60
CA ARG A 298 -6.66 -25.23 26.13
C ARG A 298 -7.16 -23.82 25.82
N SER A 299 -6.27 -22.84 25.72
CA SER A 299 -6.61 -21.43 25.47
C SER A 299 -6.15 -20.93 24.10
N ASN A 300 -5.67 -21.79 23.21
CA ASN A 300 -5.15 -21.43 21.88
C ASN A 300 -4.13 -20.27 21.94
N LEU A 301 -3.19 -20.33 22.89
CA LEU A 301 -2.26 -19.23 23.15
C LEU A 301 -1.11 -19.22 22.13
N LYS A 302 -0.67 -18.03 21.74
CA LYS A 302 0.57 -17.85 20.97
C LYS A 302 1.70 -17.50 21.92
N ILE A 303 2.80 -18.26 21.88
CA ILE A 303 4.04 -17.94 22.58
C ILE A 303 5.09 -17.57 21.54
N GLY A 304 5.71 -16.40 21.70
CA GLY A 304 6.77 -15.92 20.83
C GLY A 304 7.84 -15.14 21.60
N GLY A 305 8.79 -14.58 20.87
CA GLY A 305 9.81 -13.70 21.43
C GLY A 305 10.35 -12.74 20.39
N THR A 306 10.88 -11.61 20.87
CA THR A 306 11.57 -10.61 20.03
C THR A 306 12.93 -10.33 20.63
N PHE A 307 13.91 -9.97 19.79
CA PHE A 307 15.29 -9.79 20.21
C PHE A 307 15.59 -8.32 20.49
N ILE A 308 16.13 -7.61 19.50
CA ILE A 308 16.28 -6.14 19.50
C ILE A 308 15.51 -5.57 18.30
N GLY A 309 15.27 -4.26 18.30
CA GLY A 309 14.61 -3.59 17.18
C GLY A 309 15.54 -3.35 15.98
N SER A 310 14.97 -3.29 14.78
CA SER A 310 15.72 -2.93 13.57
C SER A 310 15.97 -1.41 13.46
N PRO A 311 16.90 -0.95 12.60
CA PRO A 311 17.15 0.46 12.33
C PRO A 311 15.90 1.29 11.98
N HIS A 312 14.88 0.68 11.37
CA HIS A 312 13.60 1.33 11.11
C HIS A 312 12.74 1.46 12.38
N GLU A 313 12.62 0.39 13.16
CA GLU A 313 11.84 0.36 14.41
C GLU A 313 12.41 1.33 15.47
N ILE A 314 13.74 1.57 15.47
CA ILE A 314 14.37 2.59 16.34
C ILE A 314 13.92 4.00 15.94
N ARG A 315 13.88 4.32 14.64
CA ARG A 315 13.44 5.64 14.15
C ARG A 315 11.95 5.86 14.46
N GLU A 316 11.11 4.88 14.12
CA GLU A 316 9.67 4.91 14.41
C GLU A 316 9.38 5.15 15.91
N MET A 317 10.09 4.45 16.79
CA MET A 317 9.96 4.63 18.24
C MET A 317 10.38 6.03 18.68
N LEU A 318 11.52 6.55 18.20
CA LEU A 318 12.00 7.89 18.56
C LEU A 318 11.02 8.98 18.08
N ASP A 319 10.49 8.86 16.86
CA ASP A 319 9.49 9.80 16.34
C ASP A 319 8.20 9.74 17.16
N PHE A 320 7.71 8.55 17.51
CA PHE A 320 6.53 8.37 18.37
C PHE A 320 6.74 8.92 19.79
N VAL A 321 7.91 8.70 20.39
CA VAL A 321 8.26 9.24 21.71
C VAL A 321 8.26 10.77 21.70
N ALA A 322 8.82 11.38 20.64
CA ALA A 322 8.83 12.82 20.47
C ALA A 322 7.41 13.39 20.24
N GLU A 323 6.58 12.72 19.44
CA GLU A 323 5.19 13.12 19.17
C GLU A 323 4.31 13.04 20.44
N LYS A 324 4.47 11.98 21.24
CA LYS A 324 3.65 11.74 22.44
C LYS A 324 4.22 12.35 23.72
N GLY A 325 5.43 12.91 23.72
CA GLY A 325 6.08 13.48 24.90
C GLY A 325 6.35 12.45 26.00
N ILE A 326 6.89 11.28 25.64
CA ILE A 326 7.08 10.16 26.57
C ILE A 326 8.42 10.27 27.29
N HIS A 327 8.37 10.50 28.60
CA HIS A 327 9.55 10.64 29.45
C HIS A 327 9.80 9.39 30.31
N PRO A 328 10.87 8.59 30.04
CA PRO A 328 11.25 7.46 30.88
C PRO A 328 11.90 7.92 32.20
N TRP A 329 12.02 7.00 33.16
CA TRP A 329 12.64 7.31 34.45
C TRP A 329 14.11 6.88 34.44
N VAL A 330 14.99 7.86 34.43
CA VAL A 330 16.45 7.69 34.33
C VAL A 330 17.16 8.29 35.54
N GLU A 331 18.28 7.69 35.95
CA GLU A 331 19.19 8.25 36.96
C GLU A 331 20.58 8.40 36.33
N GLN A 332 21.05 9.64 36.24
CA GLN A 332 22.34 9.97 35.65
C GLN A 332 23.49 9.62 36.61
N ARG A 333 24.60 9.15 36.05
CA ARG A 333 25.86 8.81 36.72
C ARG A 333 27.03 9.41 35.95
N SER A 334 28.15 9.72 36.60
CA SER A 334 29.36 10.11 35.85
C SER A 334 29.84 8.93 35.00
N MET A 335 30.33 9.19 33.78
CA MET A 335 31.07 8.19 33.01
C MET A 335 32.29 7.69 33.79
N LYS A 336 32.87 8.51 34.68
CA LYS A 336 33.98 8.12 35.57
C LYS A 336 33.58 7.07 36.61
N ASP A 337 32.30 6.99 36.94
CA ASP A 337 31.75 6.06 37.92
C ASP A 337 31.26 4.74 37.29
N ALA A 338 31.55 4.48 36.00
CA ALA A 338 31.03 3.31 35.28
C ALA A 338 31.24 1.98 36.03
N ASN A 339 32.43 1.77 36.60
CA ASN A 339 32.74 0.60 37.45
C ASN A 339 31.81 0.46 38.66
N GLN A 340 31.49 1.57 39.34
CA GLN A 340 30.60 1.55 40.50
C GLN A 340 29.13 1.42 40.05
N ALA A 341 28.75 2.05 38.94
CA ALA A 341 27.40 2.03 38.40
C ALA A 341 26.96 0.63 37.93
N ILE A 342 27.86 -0.16 37.30
CA ILE A 342 27.55 -1.56 36.94
C ILE A 342 27.39 -2.44 38.18
N VAL A 343 28.22 -2.25 39.21
CA VAL A 343 28.15 -2.98 40.49
C VAL A 343 26.86 -2.63 41.26
N ASP A 344 26.41 -1.38 41.19
CA ASP A 344 25.16 -0.94 41.80
C ASP A 344 23.93 -1.45 41.03
N MET A 345 24.02 -1.55 39.69
CA MET A 345 22.99 -2.18 38.87
C MET A 345 22.84 -3.67 39.18
N GLU A 346 23.94 -4.43 39.27
CA GLU A 346 23.90 -5.86 39.65
C GLU A 346 23.29 -6.07 41.05
N LYS A 347 23.60 -5.16 42.00
CA LYS A 347 23.00 -5.13 43.34
C LYS A 347 21.54 -4.66 43.37
N GLY A 348 20.91 -4.41 42.21
CA GLY A 348 19.51 -3.99 42.10
C GLY A 348 19.23 -2.59 42.65
N ARG A 349 20.25 -1.73 42.80
CA ARG A 349 20.12 -0.35 43.32
C ARG A 349 19.60 0.63 42.27
N ALA A 350 19.73 0.30 40.98
CA ALA A 350 19.10 1.04 39.89
C ALA A 350 17.58 0.94 39.99
N ARG A 351 16.89 2.05 40.25
CA ARG A 351 15.42 2.06 40.36
C ARG A 351 14.76 1.68 39.03
N TYR A 352 15.32 2.17 37.91
CA TYR A 352 14.90 1.90 36.53
C TYR A 352 16.08 1.82 35.54
N ARG A 353 16.55 2.94 35.01
CA ARG A 353 17.72 3.03 34.10
C ARG A 353 18.84 3.85 34.72
N TYR A 354 20.07 3.39 34.58
CA TYR A 354 21.27 4.22 34.77
C TYR A 354 21.78 4.70 33.42
N VAL A 355 22.25 5.94 33.39
CA VAL A 355 22.85 6.56 32.20
C VAL A 355 24.13 7.28 32.59
N LEU A 356 25.24 6.85 32.00
CA LEU A 356 26.56 7.43 32.18
C LEU A 356 26.69 8.72 31.36
N VAL A 357 27.26 9.77 31.94
CA VAL A 357 27.37 11.10 31.36
C VAL A 357 28.83 11.51 31.25
N ASN A 358 29.27 11.94 30.06
CA ASN A 358 30.57 12.57 29.84
C ASN A 358 30.44 14.08 30.09
N GLU A 359 30.60 14.53 31.33
CA GLU A 359 30.37 15.94 31.70
C GLU A 359 31.33 16.88 30.95
N GLN A 360 32.55 16.43 30.70
CA GLN A 360 33.55 17.14 29.89
C GLN A 360 33.12 17.42 28.44
N HIS A 361 32.10 16.72 27.93
CA HIS A 361 31.54 16.97 26.59
C HIS A 361 30.33 17.90 26.62
N LEU A 362 29.71 18.11 27.79
CA LEU A 362 28.61 19.06 28.00
C LEU A 362 29.14 20.47 28.34
N LEU A 363 30.26 20.57 29.07
CA LEU A 363 30.87 21.83 29.53
C LEU A 363 31.35 22.80 28.43
N ILE A 364 31.27 22.42 27.15
CA ILE A 364 31.79 23.23 26.03
C ILE A 364 30.71 24.17 25.46
N GLU A 365 29.41 23.88 25.63
CA GLU A 365 28.35 24.73 25.06
C GLU A 365 28.05 25.99 25.90
N GLU A 366 28.20 25.94 27.23
CA GLU A 366 27.89 27.08 28.12
C GLU A 366 28.79 28.33 27.90
N TYR A 367 29.98 28.17 27.30
CA TYR A 367 30.88 29.29 27.02
C TYR A 367 30.57 30.05 25.72
N SER A 368 29.66 29.53 24.88
CA SER A 368 29.34 30.12 23.57
C SER A 368 28.27 31.23 23.64
N VAL A 369 27.42 31.23 24.66
CA VAL A 369 26.24 32.13 24.74
C VAL A 369 26.39 33.20 25.83
N ARG A 370 27.27 34.18 25.59
CA ARG A 370 27.28 35.46 26.31
C ARG A 370 27.25 36.66 25.36
N SER A 371 26.10 36.87 24.73
CA SER A 371 25.70 38.20 24.27
C SER A 371 24.81 38.87 25.33
N ILE A 372 25.01 40.17 25.55
CA ILE A 372 24.45 40.90 26.69
C ILE A 372 22.95 41.15 26.49
N VAL A 373 22.11 40.64 27.40
CA VAL A 373 20.76 41.14 27.62
C VAL A 373 20.56 41.39 29.11
N VAL A 374 20.59 42.67 29.51
CA VAL A 374 20.22 43.09 30.86
C VAL A 374 18.70 43.01 31.01
N ARG A 375 18.21 42.24 31.99
CA ARG A 375 16.84 42.37 32.50
C ARG A 375 16.85 42.40 34.04
N PHE A 376 16.12 43.35 34.58
CA PHE A 376 15.92 43.53 36.02
C PHE A 376 15.06 42.40 36.62
N PRO A 377 15.24 42.06 37.90
CA PRO A 377 14.44 41.04 38.56
C PRO A 377 13.06 41.58 38.92
N VAL A 378 12.01 40.81 38.60
CA VAL A 378 10.69 40.95 39.23
C VAL A 378 10.45 39.72 40.10
N SER A 379 10.71 39.88 41.39
CA SER A 379 10.31 38.93 42.42
C SER A 379 8.87 39.22 42.88
N THR A 380 8.10 38.17 43.16
CA THR A 380 6.79 38.21 43.89
C THR A 380 5.67 39.04 43.21
N TRP A 381 4.48 38.50 42.93
CA TRP A 381 3.50 38.03 43.93
C TRP A 381 2.42 37.13 43.31
N ARG A 382 1.80 36.34 44.17
CA ARG A 382 0.62 35.50 43.87
C ARG A 382 -0.69 36.28 44.07
N ASP A 383 -1.77 35.68 43.56
CA ASP A 383 -3.16 35.73 44.05
C ASP A 383 -4.10 36.91 43.71
N ARG A 384 -5.28 36.50 43.19
CA ARG A 384 -6.57 37.23 43.10
C ARG A 384 -6.57 38.42 42.12
N TRP A 385 -7.61 38.64 41.30
CA TRP A 385 -9.01 38.77 41.69
C TRP A 385 -9.99 38.41 40.56
N THR A 386 -11.10 37.79 40.93
CA THR A 386 -12.30 37.62 40.12
C THR A 386 -13.15 38.90 40.09
N ASN A 387 -13.99 39.03 39.06
CA ASN A 387 -15.22 39.86 39.02
C ASN A 387 -15.17 41.31 39.55
N GLN A 388 -15.39 42.30 38.67
CA GLN A 388 -16.70 43.00 38.60
C GLN A 388 -16.81 44.07 37.49
N SER A 389 -18.03 44.13 36.93
CA SER A 389 -18.75 45.26 36.29
C SER A 389 -18.01 46.50 35.75
N ALA A 390 -18.23 46.72 34.45
CA ALA A 390 -18.71 47.95 33.79
C ALA A 390 -18.86 49.26 34.61
N VAL A 391 -18.49 50.38 33.99
CA VAL A 391 -19.25 51.66 33.89
C VAL A 391 -18.47 52.69 33.05
N GLU A 392 -19.07 53.20 31.97
CA GLU A 392 -18.97 54.58 31.43
C GLU A 392 -17.59 55.22 31.07
N ARG A 393 -17.44 56.23 30.18
CA ARG A 393 -18.31 56.91 29.19
C ARG A 393 -17.42 57.60 28.13
N ARG A 394 -17.92 57.60 26.89
CA ARG A 394 -17.71 58.58 25.79
C ARG A 394 -16.97 59.91 26.12
N ARG A 395 -16.05 60.32 25.23
CA ARG A 395 -16.05 61.58 24.42
C ARG A 395 -14.81 61.59 23.50
N CYS A 396 -14.94 61.62 22.17
CA CYS A 396 -15.32 62.73 21.27
C CYS A 396 -14.20 63.72 20.89
N ARG A 397 -13.84 63.65 19.60
CA ARG A 397 -13.55 64.75 18.65
C ARG A 397 -12.17 65.44 18.62
N HIS A 398 -11.53 65.19 17.47
CA HIS A 398 -11.08 66.17 16.45
C HIS A 398 -9.70 66.83 16.55
N ALA A 399 -9.02 66.73 15.41
CA ALA A 399 -8.15 67.72 14.75
C ALA A 399 -6.88 68.19 15.49
N LEU A 400 -5.72 67.94 14.87
CA LEU A 400 -5.11 68.91 13.95
C LEU A 400 -3.93 68.29 13.17
N SER A 401 -3.79 68.72 11.92
CA SER A 401 -2.57 68.64 11.08
C SER A 401 -2.13 70.11 10.83
N PRO A 402 -1.15 70.49 9.97
CA PRO A 402 -0.11 69.71 9.25
C PRO A 402 1.31 70.37 9.22
N ILE A 403 2.36 69.60 8.87
CA ILE A 403 3.63 70.07 8.25
C ILE A 403 4.18 68.89 7.39
N GLY A 404 4.76 69.01 6.19
CA GLY A 404 4.98 70.19 5.33
C GLY A 404 5.98 69.97 4.16
N THR A 405 5.48 69.47 3.02
CA THR A 405 5.96 69.72 1.62
C THR A 405 7.30 69.21 1.02
N ARG A 406 7.21 68.89 -0.29
CA ARG A 406 8.21 68.72 -1.38
C ARG A 406 8.70 67.27 -1.65
N GLY A 407 8.55 66.68 -2.85
CA GLY A 407 7.67 66.97 -4.00
C GLY A 407 8.34 66.85 -5.37
N MET A 408 7.91 65.89 -6.21
CA MET A 408 8.07 65.93 -7.67
C MET A 408 6.99 65.05 -8.36
N ARG A 409 6.55 65.42 -9.58
CA ARG A 409 5.41 64.82 -10.31
C ARG A 409 5.80 64.25 -11.68
N ARG A 410 5.12 63.18 -12.11
CA ARG A 410 4.28 63.03 -13.34
C ARG A 410 3.72 61.59 -13.33
N ARG A 411 2.40 61.35 -13.25
CA ARG A 411 1.41 61.30 -14.36
C ARG A 411 1.84 60.30 -15.46
N SER A 412 1.06 59.30 -15.88
CA SER A 412 -0.40 59.05 -15.77
C SER A 412 -0.69 57.52 -15.88
N HIS A 413 -1.89 56.95 -15.71
CA HIS A 413 -3.26 57.45 -15.51
C HIS A 413 -4.07 56.51 -14.54
N ALA A 414 -5.38 56.74 -14.41
CA ALA A 414 -6.44 55.93 -13.79
C ALA A 414 -7.73 56.12 -14.66
N PRO A 415 -8.93 55.54 -14.40
CA PRO A 415 -9.42 54.72 -13.27
C PRO A 415 -10.00 53.34 -13.72
N GLU A 416 -10.29 52.33 -12.90
CA GLU A 416 -11.19 52.25 -11.73
C GLU A 416 -12.68 52.53 -12.06
N ILE A 417 -13.58 51.61 -11.69
CA ILE A 417 -14.95 51.86 -11.18
C ILE A 417 -15.51 50.53 -10.63
N SER A 418 -16.10 50.61 -9.44
CA SER A 418 -16.80 49.54 -8.73
C SER A 418 -18.32 49.58 -9.01
N TRP A 419 -19.09 48.60 -8.50
CA TRP A 419 -20.09 48.82 -7.43
C TRP A 419 -20.91 47.55 -7.12
N GLN A 420 -21.59 47.58 -5.98
CA GLN A 420 -22.22 46.44 -5.30
C GLN A 420 -23.76 46.40 -5.43
N THR A 421 -24.32 45.28 -4.94
CA THR A 421 -25.60 45.14 -4.20
C THR A 421 -26.97 45.14 -4.90
N CYS A 422 -27.64 43.98 -4.75
CA CYS A 422 -29.02 43.76 -4.29
C CYS A 422 -30.23 44.40 -5.01
N VAL A 423 -31.24 43.56 -5.32
CA VAL A 423 -32.63 43.60 -4.77
C VAL A 423 -33.50 42.52 -5.46
N SER A 424 -34.47 41.96 -4.72
CA SER A 424 -35.56 41.08 -5.19
C SER A 424 -36.87 41.49 -4.47
N PRO A 425 -38.07 40.99 -4.85
CA PRO A 425 -38.68 40.79 -6.16
C PRO A 425 -39.98 41.65 -6.30
N PRO A 426 -40.89 41.39 -7.25
CA PRO A 426 -42.17 40.77 -6.84
C PRO A 426 -42.76 39.76 -7.87
N ALA A 427 -43.87 39.12 -7.50
CA ALA A 427 -44.44 37.96 -8.21
C ALA A 427 -45.78 38.21 -8.93
N GLY A 428 -46.08 37.35 -9.92
CA GLY A 428 -47.44 36.87 -10.19
C GLY A 428 -47.97 36.95 -11.63
N LEU A 429 -48.27 35.79 -12.25
CA LEU A 429 -49.61 35.40 -12.76
C LEU A 429 -49.65 34.06 -13.54
N ARG A 430 -50.45 33.10 -13.02
CA ARG A 430 -51.30 32.05 -13.67
C ARG A 430 -50.74 31.01 -14.67
N ARG A 431 -50.61 29.78 -14.14
CA ARG A 431 -50.95 28.42 -14.64
C ARG A 431 -51.36 28.18 -16.12
N SER A 432 -50.74 27.16 -16.71
CA SER A 432 -51.38 26.01 -17.40
C SER A 432 -50.41 24.81 -17.40
N SER A 433 -50.54 23.82 -16.50
CA SER A 433 -51.24 22.55 -16.75
C SER A 433 -50.76 21.74 -17.96
N LEU A 434 -49.73 20.90 -17.75
CA LEU A 434 -49.48 19.55 -18.32
C LEU A 434 -48.11 19.08 -17.76
N PHE A 435 -47.86 17.78 -17.67
CA PHE A 435 -46.73 17.14 -16.94
C PHE A 435 -46.78 17.20 -15.40
N SER A 436 -47.79 16.55 -14.83
CA SER A 436 -47.57 15.66 -13.68
C SER A 436 -48.18 14.31 -14.03
N ASP A 437 -47.37 13.26 -14.11
CA ASP A 437 -47.71 11.82 -14.01
C ASP A 437 -46.54 10.96 -14.53
N ALA A 438 -45.35 11.07 -13.90
CA ALA A 438 -44.19 10.18 -14.12
C ALA A 438 -43.08 10.30 -13.05
N VAL A 439 -43.32 10.87 -11.87
CA VAL A 439 -42.31 10.96 -10.78
C VAL A 439 -42.96 10.70 -9.43
N GLN A 440 -43.39 9.46 -9.18
CA GLN A 440 -43.87 9.05 -7.86
C GLN A 440 -43.70 7.55 -7.58
N SER A 441 -42.47 7.04 -7.75
CA SER A 441 -42.04 5.72 -7.25
C SER A 441 -40.51 5.63 -7.09
N VAL A 442 -39.90 6.58 -6.39
CA VAL A 442 -38.49 6.52 -5.96
C VAL A 442 -38.38 7.00 -4.50
N SER A 443 -39.05 6.27 -3.61
CA SER A 443 -39.04 6.51 -2.14
C SER A 443 -38.43 5.36 -1.33
N ASP A 444 -38.14 4.22 -1.97
CA ASP A 444 -37.90 2.95 -1.27
C ASP A 444 -36.41 2.54 -1.28
N PHE A 445 -35.51 3.48 -1.62
CA PHE A 445 -34.05 3.27 -1.72
C PHE A 445 -33.25 3.82 -0.53
N THR A 446 -33.89 4.19 0.58
CA THR A 446 -33.20 4.72 1.77
C THR A 446 -32.61 3.66 2.70
N ASP A 447 -32.95 2.38 2.52
CA ASP A 447 -32.57 1.28 3.42
C ASP A 447 -31.86 0.11 2.71
N LEU A 448 -31.00 0.40 1.73
CA LEU A 448 -30.03 -0.61 1.22
C LEU A 448 -28.82 -0.69 2.17
N PRO A 449 -28.50 -1.86 2.75
CA PRO A 449 -27.30 -2.01 3.58
C PRO A 449 -26.03 -1.86 2.74
N SER A 450 -25.00 -1.25 3.31
CA SER A 450 -23.70 -1.03 2.65
C SER A 450 -23.00 -2.36 2.32
N ILE A 451 -22.62 -2.53 1.06
CA ILE A 451 -21.71 -3.61 0.64
C ILE A 451 -20.28 -3.11 0.80
N GLU A 452 -19.60 -3.63 1.81
CA GLU A 452 -18.21 -3.29 2.09
C GLU A 452 -17.27 -4.29 1.39
N LEU A 453 -15.98 -3.93 1.24
CA LEU A 453 -15.01 -4.69 0.45
C LEU A 453 -13.97 -5.38 1.34
N LEU A 454 -13.56 -6.59 0.95
CA LEU A 454 -12.61 -7.46 1.67
C LEU A 454 -11.30 -7.62 0.88
N SER A 455 -10.17 -7.78 1.58
CA SER A 455 -8.94 -8.35 0.99
C SER A 455 -9.07 -9.86 0.85
N ILE A 456 -8.64 -10.42 -0.29
CA ILE A 456 -8.57 -11.87 -0.53
C ILE A 456 -7.70 -12.61 0.48
N GLU A 457 -6.77 -11.96 1.19
CA GLU A 457 -5.82 -12.64 2.06
C GLU A 457 -6.02 -12.40 3.57
N ASN A 458 -6.72 -11.34 3.97
CA ASN A 458 -6.62 -10.81 5.34
C ASN A 458 -7.68 -11.38 6.31
N HIS A 459 -7.68 -12.71 6.48
CA HIS A 459 -8.58 -13.44 7.39
C HIS A 459 -7.85 -14.41 8.34
N LEU A 460 -6.70 -13.97 8.88
CA LEU A 460 -6.01 -14.62 10.00
C LEU A 460 -5.97 -13.77 11.28
N ALA A 461 -7.17 -13.43 11.75
CA ALA A 461 -7.45 -13.06 13.13
C ALA A 461 -8.72 -13.78 13.56
N ASN A 462 -8.58 -15.04 13.97
CA ASN A 462 -9.70 -15.97 14.10
C ASN A 462 -10.23 -16.04 15.53
N ASP A 463 -11.54 -15.88 15.67
CA ASP A 463 -12.29 -16.67 16.63
C ASP A 463 -13.53 -17.26 15.94
N ALA A 464 -14.06 -18.34 16.48
CA ALA A 464 -15.25 -19.04 15.98
C ALA A 464 -16.01 -19.66 17.14
N SER A 465 -16.75 -18.83 17.90
CA SER A 465 -17.80 -19.32 18.78
C SER A 465 -18.89 -18.26 19.09
N SER A 466 -20.11 -18.75 19.30
CA SER A 466 -21.33 -18.03 19.71
C SER A 466 -21.99 -17.04 18.74
N LEU A 467 -22.97 -17.55 17.99
CA LEU A 467 -24.14 -16.78 17.54
C LEU A 467 -25.07 -16.52 18.74
N ALA A 468 -25.18 -15.27 19.20
CA ALA A 468 -26.39 -14.71 19.83
C ALA A 468 -26.26 -13.19 20.09
N THR A 469 -27.05 -12.38 19.37
CA THR A 469 -27.57 -11.05 19.77
C THR A 469 -26.62 -10.06 20.47
N LEU A 470 -26.06 -9.08 19.72
CA LEU A 470 -25.97 -7.62 19.99
C LEU A 470 -25.02 -6.94 18.93
N PRO A 471 -24.92 -5.60 18.81
CA PRO A 471 -24.83 -4.94 17.50
C PRO A 471 -23.42 -4.64 16.95
N GLN A 472 -23.36 -4.52 15.62
CA GLN A 472 -22.42 -3.74 14.80
C GLN A 472 -20.93 -3.75 15.21
N HIS A 473 -20.13 -4.60 14.55
CA HIS A 473 -18.67 -4.56 14.60
C HIS A 473 -18.07 -3.86 13.36
N GLU A 474 -17.67 -2.60 13.53
CA GLU A 474 -16.80 -1.88 12.61
C GLU A 474 -15.32 -2.28 12.86
N GLY A 475 -14.51 -2.51 11.81
CA GLY A 475 -13.05 -2.67 12.00
C GLY A 475 -12.22 -3.43 10.94
N PHE A 476 -12.84 -4.27 10.10
CA PHE A 476 -12.10 -5.13 9.13
C PHE A 476 -12.51 -4.94 7.66
N ARG A 477 -13.39 -3.98 7.43
CA ARG A 477 -14.03 -3.74 6.14
C ARG A 477 -13.51 -2.42 5.58
N LEU A 478 -13.22 -2.40 4.28
CA LEU A 478 -12.75 -1.19 3.60
C LEU A 478 -13.88 -0.54 2.81
N SER A 479 -13.91 0.79 2.86
CA SER A 479 -14.76 1.61 2.01
C SER A 479 -14.42 1.42 0.53
N PHE A 480 -15.36 1.75 -0.36
CA PHE A 480 -15.09 1.77 -1.80
C PHE A 480 -13.98 2.79 -2.12
N GLU A 481 -13.98 3.96 -1.47
CA GLU A 481 -12.91 4.96 -1.56
C GLU A 481 -11.53 4.39 -1.19
N ASP A 482 -11.41 3.67 -0.08
CA ASP A 482 -10.13 3.08 0.35
C ASP A 482 -9.61 2.03 -0.63
N VAL A 483 -10.50 1.17 -1.14
CA VAL A 483 -10.11 0.14 -2.12
C VAL A 483 -9.71 0.76 -3.45
N VAL A 484 -10.45 1.77 -3.92
CA VAL A 484 -10.11 2.48 -5.16
C VAL A 484 -8.74 3.14 -5.03
N LEU A 485 -8.49 3.91 -3.96
CA LEU A 485 -7.23 4.63 -3.77
C LEU A 485 -6.03 3.69 -3.50
N LYS A 486 -6.21 2.57 -2.78
CA LYS A 486 -5.13 1.59 -2.54
C LYS A 486 -4.81 0.76 -3.78
N GLY A 487 -5.83 0.31 -4.52
CA GLY A 487 -5.71 -0.52 -5.72
C GLY A 487 -5.26 -1.98 -5.49
N LEU A 488 -4.30 -2.20 -4.60
CA LEU A 488 -3.76 -3.50 -4.15
C LEU A 488 -3.84 -3.58 -2.61
N ALA A 489 -4.03 -4.77 -2.04
CA ALA A 489 -3.98 -4.96 -0.60
C ALA A 489 -2.53 -4.99 -0.08
N SER A 490 -2.33 -4.68 1.20
CA SER A 490 -1.00 -4.57 1.83
C SER A 490 -0.24 -5.90 1.94
N ASP A 491 -0.96 -7.01 1.77
CA ASP A 491 -0.45 -8.39 1.71
C ASP A 491 -0.08 -8.83 0.28
N GLY A 492 -0.41 -8.01 -0.73
CA GLY A 492 -0.24 -8.32 -2.15
C GLY A 492 -1.44 -9.02 -2.80
N GLY A 493 -2.54 -9.26 -2.07
CA GLY A 493 -3.77 -9.83 -2.61
C GLY A 493 -4.69 -8.78 -3.29
N LEU A 494 -5.71 -9.26 -3.99
CA LEU A 494 -6.71 -8.39 -4.63
C LEU A 494 -7.96 -8.19 -3.76
N PHE A 495 -8.60 -7.03 -3.89
CA PHE A 495 -9.87 -6.74 -3.20
C PHE A 495 -11.07 -7.38 -3.92
N VAL A 496 -12.06 -7.84 -3.16
CA VAL A 496 -13.35 -8.40 -3.65
C VAL A 496 -14.51 -7.87 -2.79
N PRO A 497 -15.75 -7.81 -3.32
CA PRO A 497 -16.90 -7.43 -2.52
C PRO A 497 -17.26 -8.52 -1.50
N GLU A 498 -17.68 -8.12 -0.29
CA GLU A 498 -18.09 -9.05 0.77
C GLU A 498 -19.24 -9.97 0.34
N GLN A 499 -20.12 -9.44 -0.51
CA GLN A 499 -21.22 -10.14 -1.16
C GLN A 499 -21.40 -9.62 -2.58
N ILE A 500 -21.76 -10.49 -3.52
CA ILE A 500 -22.23 -10.06 -4.85
C ILE A 500 -23.71 -9.65 -4.70
N PRO A 501 -24.08 -8.38 -4.93
CA PRO A 501 -25.47 -7.95 -4.90
C PRO A 501 -26.29 -8.69 -5.96
N SER A 502 -27.55 -8.99 -5.66
CA SER A 502 -28.52 -9.38 -6.69
C SER A 502 -29.14 -8.12 -7.30
N VAL A 503 -29.45 -8.17 -8.60
CA VAL A 503 -30.25 -7.12 -9.24
C VAL A 503 -31.67 -7.05 -8.64
N PRO A 504 -32.31 -5.87 -8.57
CA PRO A 504 -33.69 -5.73 -8.08
C PRO A 504 -34.68 -6.58 -8.88
N ALA A 505 -35.77 -7.06 -8.28
CA ALA A 505 -36.73 -7.94 -8.97
C ALA A 505 -37.34 -7.34 -10.26
N SER A 506 -37.43 -6.00 -10.35
CA SER A 506 -37.94 -5.26 -11.52
C SER A 506 -36.86 -4.84 -12.53
N TRP A 507 -35.59 -5.24 -12.35
CA TRP A 507 -34.47 -4.77 -13.19
C TRP A 507 -34.71 -4.97 -14.70
N GLU A 508 -35.34 -6.08 -15.12
CA GLU A 508 -35.64 -6.35 -16.53
C GLU A 508 -36.60 -5.32 -17.16
N SER A 509 -37.58 -4.81 -16.43
CA SER A 509 -38.46 -3.74 -16.93
C SER A 509 -37.79 -2.38 -16.85
N ASP A 510 -37.13 -2.12 -15.73
CA ASP A 510 -36.71 -0.77 -15.34
C ASP A 510 -35.43 -0.35 -16.06
N TRP A 511 -34.52 -1.30 -16.30
CA TRP A 511 -33.20 -1.02 -16.86
C TRP A 511 -33.15 -1.15 -18.40
N ARG A 512 -34.11 -1.86 -19.01
CA ARG A 512 -34.08 -2.21 -20.45
C ARG A 512 -33.93 -1.03 -21.40
N ASN A 513 -34.48 0.12 -21.04
CA ASN A 513 -34.50 1.32 -21.88
C ASN A 513 -33.58 2.45 -21.39
N LEU A 514 -32.74 2.19 -20.39
CA LEU A 514 -31.77 3.16 -19.89
C LEU A 514 -30.66 3.44 -20.91
N SER A 515 -30.06 4.64 -20.81
CA SER A 515 -28.79 4.94 -21.47
C SER A 515 -27.66 4.10 -20.87
N PHE A 516 -26.49 4.08 -21.52
CA PHE A 516 -25.31 3.41 -20.97
C PHE A 516 -24.90 4.03 -19.62
N GLU A 517 -25.00 5.36 -19.51
CA GLU A 517 -24.72 6.12 -18.30
C GLU A 517 -25.71 5.82 -17.18
N ASP A 518 -27.01 5.80 -17.47
CA ASP A 518 -28.03 5.52 -16.46
C ASP A 518 -27.96 4.06 -15.98
N LEU A 519 -27.66 3.12 -16.89
CA LEU A 519 -27.43 1.72 -16.55
C LEU A 519 -26.16 1.54 -15.71
N ALA A 520 -25.07 2.23 -16.05
CA ALA A 520 -23.86 2.26 -15.23
C ALA A 520 -24.17 2.80 -13.83
N PHE A 521 -24.98 3.85 -13.72
CA PHE A 521 -25.40 4.39 -12.42
C PHE A 521 -26.16 3.36 -11.58
N GLN A 522 -27.11 2.62 -12.17
CA GLN A 522 -27.83 1.55 -11.47
C GLN A 522 -26.89 0.45 -10.96
N ILE A 523 -25.99 -0.04 -11.82
CA ILE A 523 -25.05 -1.13 -11.50
C ILE A 523 -24.04 -0.69 -10.44
N VAL A 524 -23.43 0.48 -10.60
CA VAL A 524 -22.40 0.99 -9.66
C VAL A 524 -23.02 1.31 -8.30
N SER A 525 -24.26 1.82 -8.24
CA SER A 525 -24.95 2.12 -6.97
C SER A 525 -25.23 0.89 -6.10
N LEU A 526 -25.21 -0.32 -6.66
CA LEU A 526 -25.29 -1.56 -5.87
C LEU A 526 -24.00 -1.88 -5.10
N TYR A 527 -22.87 -1.25 -5.45
CA TYR A 527 -21.54 -1.49 -4.88
C TYR A 527 -20.93 -0.25 -4.18
N VAL A 528 -21.60 0.90 -4.23
CA VAL A 528 -21.08 2.17 -3.71
C VAL A 528 -22.13 2.81 -2.81
N SER A 529 -21.79 3.03 -1.54
CA SER A 529 -22.70 3.66 -0.60
C SER A 529 -23.00 5.13 -1.00
N PRO A 530 -24.27 5.58 -0.93
CA PRO A 530 -24.62 7.01 -1.06
C PRO A 530 -23.91 7.93 -0.06
N SER A 531 -23.42 7.40 1.07
CA SER A 531 -22.59 8.14 2.03
C SER A 531 -21.14 8.34 1.56
N GLU A 532 -20.63 7.44 0.70
CA GLU A 532 -19.30 7.56 0.11
C GLU A 532 -19.30 8.42 -1.15
N ILE A 533 -20.29 8.23 -2.04
CA ILE A 533 -20.49 9.08 -3.22
C ILE A 533 -22.00 9.38 -3.33
N PRO A 534 -22.43 10.64 -3.13
CA PRO A 534 -23.81 11.04 -3.34
C PRO A 534 -24.32 10.70 -4.76
N PRO A 535 -25.60 10.32 -4.94
CA PRO A 535 -26.11 9.87 -6.23
C PRO A 535 -25.91 10.85 -7.39
N GLU A 536 -26.02 12.17 -7.15
CA GLU A 536 -25.79 13.18 -8.19
C GLU A 536 -24.32 13.34 -8.57
N ASP A 537 -23.40 13.20 -7.60
CA ASP A 537 -21.96 13.18 -7.85
C ASP A 537 -21.58 11.93 -8.65
N LEU A 538 -22.15 10.77 -8.31
CA LEU A 538 -21.91 9.53 -9.04
C LEU A 538 -22.42 9.61 -10.50
N LYS A 539 -23.61 10.16 -10.72
CA LYS A 539 -24.14 10.44 -12.07
C LYS A 539 -23.22 11.37 -12.86
N ASP A 540 -22.65 12.41 -12.23
CA ASP A 540 -21.72 13.31 -12.88
C ASP A 540 -20.40 12.64 -13.26
N ILE A 541 -19.80 11.87 -12.34
CA ILE A 541 -18.59 11.06 -12.58
C ILE A 541 -18.81 10.15 -13.79
N ILE A 542 -19.92 9.41 -13.81
CA ILE A 542 -20.30 8.48 -14.90
C ILE A 542 -20.50 9.23 -16.22
N ARG A 543 -21.28 10.33 -16.21
CA ARG A 543 -21.53 11.17 -17.39
C ARG A 543 -20.24 11.71 -17.98
N ARG A 544 -19.33 12.25 -17.16
CA ARG A 544 -18.01 12.72 -17.61
C ARG A 544 -17.18 11.58 -18.20
N SER A 545 -17.16 10.42 -17.54
CA SER A 545 -16.39 9.24 -17.97
C SER A 545 -16.78 8.74 -19.36
N TYR A 546 -18.08 8.69 -19.67
CA TYR A 546 -18.56 8.15 -20.94
C TYR A 546 -18.83 9.23 -22.01
N SER A 547 -18.79 10.53 -21.66
CA SER A 547 -18.86 11.63 -22.64
C SER A 547 -17.73 11.64 -23.68
N THR A 548 -16.59 10.98 -23.38
CA THR A 548 -15.43 10.87 -24.28
C THR A 548 -15.57 9.79 -25.35
N PHE A 549 -16.66 9.00 -25.31
CA PHE A 549 -16.94 7.97 -26.29
C PHE A 549 -17.71 8.54 -27.47
N ARG A 550 -17.28 8.17 -28.67
CA ARG A 550 -17.70 8.81 -29.92
C ARG A 550 -18.95 8.19 -30.52
N HIS A 551 -19.26 6.95 -30.17
CA HIS A 551 -20.54 6.33 -30.47
C HIS A 551 -21.61 6.77 -29.45
N PRO A 552 -22.83 7.13 -29.88
CA PRO A 552 -23.91 7.52 -28.97
C PRO A 552 -24.25 6.45 -27.91
N GLU A 553 -24.22 5.18 -28.30
CA GLU A 553 -24.48 4.03 -27.40
C GLU A 553 -23.29 3.62 -26.52
N ARG A 554 -22.12 4.27 -26.68
CA ARG A 554 -20.83 3.91 -26.06
C ARG A 554 -20.27 2.56 -26.49
N THR A 555 -21.05 1.49 -26.38
CA THR A 555 -20.68 0.11 -26.71
C THR A 555 -21.78 -0.55 -27.56
N PRO A 556 -21.87 -0.22 -28.87
CA PRO A 556 -22.91 -0.76 -29.75
C PRO A 556 -22.73 -2.25 -30.02
N LEU A 557 -23.85 -2.93 -30.30
CA LEU A 557 -23.90 -4.35 -30.62
C LEU A 557 -24.16 -4.57 -32.12
N VAL A 558 -23.17 -5.08 -32.83
CA VAL A 558 -23.22 -5.40 -34.27
C VAL A 558 -23.73 -6.84 -34.47
N GLU A 559 -24.65 -7.04 -35.42
CA GLU A 559 -25.12 -8.38 -35.82
C GLU A 559 -24.15 -8.96 -36.87
N LEU A 560 -23.16 -9.73 -36.41
CA LEU A 560 -22.05 -10.20 -37.25
C LEU A 560 -22.46 -11.37 -38.17
N ASP A 561 -23.23 -12.33 -37.66
CA ASP A 561 -23.80 -13.43 -38.43
C ASP A 561 -25.16 -13.84 -37.82
N ARG A 562 -26.25 -13.35 -38.43
CA ARG A 562 -27.62 -13.67 -38.05
C ARG A 562 -27.93 -15.16 -38.13
N THR A 563 -27.36 -15.91 -39.07
CA THR A 563 -27.66 -17.33 -39.24
C THR A 563 -27.12 -18.18 -38.09
N ARG A 564 -26.08 -17.68 -37.41
CA ARG A 564 -25.42 -18.28 -36.26
C ARG A 564 -25.82 -17.65 -34.91
N ASN A 565 -26.73 -16.67 -34.90
CA ASN A 565 -27.02 -15.81 -33.75
C ASN A 565 -25.75 -15.23 -33.10
N LEU A 566 -24.77 -14.83 -33.94
CA LEU A 566 -23.49 -14.29 -33.51
C LEU A 566 -23.46 -12.76 -33.65
N TYR A 567 -23.18 -12.10 -32.53
CA TYR A 567 -23.10 -10.65 -32.39
C TYR A 567 -21.71 -10.24 -31.93
N LEU A 568 -21.31 -9.02 -32.25
CA LEU A 568 -20.03 -8.42 -31.88
C LEU A 568 -20.27 -7.14 -31.09
N LEU A 569 -19.76 -7.07 -29.86
CA LEU A 569 -19.88 -5.91 -28.99
C LEU A 569 -18.65 -5.00 -29.17
N GLU A 570 -18.82 -3.84 -29.81
CA GLU A 570 -17.73 -2.91 -30.09
C GLU A 570 -17.38 -2.09 -28.84
N LEU A 571 -16.25 -2.39 -28.19
CA LEU A 571 -15.79 -1.69 -26.99
C LEU A 571 -14.76 -0.59 -27.28
N PHE A 572 -14.45 -0.33 -28.55
CA PHE A 572 -13.36 0.54 -29.00
C PHE A 572 -13.78 1.99 -29.35
N HIS A 573 -14.97 2.45 -28.95
CA HIS A 573 -15.44 3.80 -29.28
C HIS A 573 -14.96 4.90 -28.33
N GLY A 574 -14.24 4.52 -27.26
CA GLY A 574 -13.59 5.44 -26.33
C GLY A 574 -12.41 6.23 -26.97
N PRO A 575 -11.77 7.13 -26.22
CA PRO A 575 -10.75 8.04 -26.74
C PRO A 575 -9.47 7.35 -27.25
N THR A 576 -9.16 6.14 -26.80
CA THR A 576 -7.93 5.43 -27.18
C THR A 576 -8.17 4.24 -28.09
N PHE A 577 -9.41 3.99 -28.50
CA PHE A 577 -9.80 2.92 -29.41
C PHE A 577 -9.64 1.51 -28.85
N ALA A 578 -9.80 1.34 -27.53
CA ALA A 578 -9.74 0.03 -26.87
C ALA A 578 -10.68 -0.05 -25.65
N PHE A 579 -11.16 -1.26 -25.34
CA PHE A 579 -12.11 -1.51 -24.25
C PHE A 579 -11.70 -0.98 -22.87
N LYS A 580 -10.38 -0.84 -22.65
CA LYS A 580 -9.79 -0.32 -21.42
C LYS A 580 -10.26 1.10 -21.10
N ASP A 581 -10.70 1.85 -22.11
CA ASP A 581 -11.30 3.18 -21.95
C ASP A 581 -12.51 3.15 -21.00
N VAL A 582 -13.37 2.11 -21.06
CA VAL A 582 -14.58 2.03 -20.21
C VAL A 582 -14.20 2.07 -18.73
N ALA A 583 -13.18 1.28 -18.36
CA ALA A 583 -12.69 1.20 -17.01
C ALA A 583 -11.86 2.42 -16.58
N LEU A 584 -10.99 2.93 -17.45
CA LEU A 584 -9.97 3.92 -17.08
C LEU A 584 -10.49 5.36 -17.13
N GLN A 585 -11.47 5.68 -17.98
CA GLN A 585 -12.20 6.95 -17.89
C GLN A 585 -13.00 7.06 -16.58
N PHE A 586 -13.58 5.95 -16.11
CA PHE A 586 -14.28 5.89 -14.82
C PHE A 586 -13.31 6.01 -13.63
N LEU A 587 -12.26 5.18 -13.60
CA LEU A 587 -11.25 5.20 -12.53
C LEU A 587 -10.58 6.58 -12.37
N GLY A 588 -10.26 7.26 -13.48
CA GLY A 588 -9.63 8.58 -13.42
C GLY A 588 -10.53 9.69 -12.86
N ASN A 589 -11.85 9.64 -13.14
CA ASN A 589 -12.80 10.56 -12.51
C ASN A 589 -13.02 10.24 -11.02
N LEU A 590 -12.95 8.97 -10.61
CA LEU A 590 -13.01 8.57 -9.19
C LEU A 590 -11.78 9.06 -8.40
N PHE A 591 -10.56 8.87 -8.92
CA PHE A 591 -9.35 9.38 -8.26
C PHE A 591 -9.42 10.89 -8.05
N GLU A 592 -9.75 11.65 -9.09
CA GLU A 592 -9.92 13.10 -8.98
C GLU A 592 -10.99 13.49 -7.95
N TYR A 593 -12.16 12.83 -7.95
CA TYR A 593 -13.23 13.09 -6.98
C TYR A 593 -12.76 12.89 -5.53
N PHE A 594 -12.17 11.74 -5.23
CA PHE A 594 -11.71 11.41 -3.87
C PHE A 594 -10.56 12.31 -3.43
N LEU A 595 -9.56 12.57 -4.28
CA LEU A 595 -8.41 13.41 -3.94
C LEU A 595 -8.82 14.88 -3.75
N VAL A 596 -9.64 15.44 -4.65
CA VAL A 596 -10.17 16.80 -4.49
C VAL A 596 -10.97 16.93 -3.19
N ARG A 597 -11.75 15.90 -2.80
CA ARG A 597 -12.45 15.85 -1.51
C ARG A 597 -11.47 15.78 -0.33
N LYS A 598 -10.50 14.86 -0.33
CA LYS A 598 -9.50 14.71 0.73
C LYS A 598 -8.59 15.95 0.89
N ASN A 599 -8.48 16.77 -0.15
CA ASN A 599 -7.65 17.99 -0.18
C ASN A 599 -8.40 19.29 0.10
N GLN A 600 -9.70 19.25 0.42
CA GLN A 600 -10.43 20.44 0.86
C GLN A 600 -9.78 21.01 2.13
N GLY A 601 -9.40 22.30 2.08
CA GLY A 601 -8.72 22.99 3.17
C GLY A 601 -7.22 22.70 3.34
N LYS A 602 -6.62 21.81 2.53
CA LYS A 602 -5.19 21.43 2.64
C LYS A 602 -4.32 22.16 1.60
N GLN A 603 -3.11 22.55 2.00
CA GLN A 603 -2.14 23.29 1.18
C GLN A 603 -0.73 22.69 1.29
N GLY A 604 0.10 22.92 0.27
CA GLY A 604 1.50 22.45 0.25
C GLY A 604 1.61 20.94 0.49
N LYS A 605 2.54 20.55 1.36
CA LYS A 605 2.86 19.15 1.67
C LYS A 605 1.75 18.37 2.40
N ASP A 606 0.73 19.05 2.91
CA ASP A 606 -0.42 18.39 3.56
C ASP A 606 -1.43 17.84 2.53
N ARG A 607 -1.31 18.21 1.24
CA ARG A 607 -2.17 17.67 0.18
C ARG A 607 -1.81 16.21 -0.12
N HIS A 608 -2.84 15.37 -0.25
CA HIS A 608 -2.70 14.03 -0.82
C HIS A 608 -2.54 14.16 -2.34
N HIS A 609 -1.45 13.60 -2.86
CA HIS A 609 -1.18 13.51 -4.29
C HIS A 609 -0.91 12.06 -4.65
N LEU A 610 -1.39 11.60 -5.82
CA LEU A 610 -1.28 10.22 -6.27
C LEU A 610 -0.30 10.12 -7.44
N THR A 611 0.84 9.46 -7.23
CA THR A 611 1.85 9.28 -8.28
C THR A 611 1.64 7.95 -8.99
N VAL A 612 1.03 7.99 -10.17
CA VAL A 612 0.64 6.78 -10.88
C VAL A 612 1.75 6.31 -11.82
N ILE A 613 2.26 5.10 -11.64
CA ILE A 613 3.37 4.55 -12.44
C ILE A 613 2.93 3.26 -13.15
N GLY A 614 3.32 3.08 -14.41
CA GLY A 614 3.04 1.87 -15.17
C GLY A 614 4.00 1.64 -16.34
N ALA A 615 4.06 0.39 -16.82
CA ALA A 615 4.79 -0.01 -18.02
C ALA A 615 3.82 -0.44 -19.12
N THR A 616 4.15 -0.22 -20.39
CA THR A 616 3.31 -0.68 -21.51
C THR A 616 4.08 -1.14 -22.74
N SER A 617 3.48 -2.08 -23.48
CA SER A 617 3.78 -2.38 -24.88
C SER A 617 3.02 -1.48 -25.88
N GLY A 618 2.14 -0.59 -25.39
CA GLY A 618 1.46 0.45 -26.16
C GLY A 618 0.04 0.72 -25.69
N ASP A 619 -0.85 -0.25 -25.88
CA ASP A 619 -2.30 -0.10 -25.70
C ASP A 619 -2.70 0.35 -24.28
N THR A 620 -2.26 -0.37 -23.26
CA THR A 620 -2.61 -0.09 -21.85
C THR A 620 -2.17 1.31 -21.39
N GLY A 621 -0.99 1.77 -21.83
CA GLY A 621 -0.48 3.09 -21.47
C GLY A 621 -1.32 4.21 -22.09
N SER A 622 -1.77 4.05 -23.33
CA SER A 622 -2.67 5.04 -23.96
C SER A 622 -3.96 5.23 -23.15
N ALA A 623 -4.68 4.15 -22.84
CA ALA A 623 -5.93 4.22 -22.07
C ALA A 623 -5.73 4.77 -20.64
N ALA A 624 -4.57 4.49 -20.04
CA ALA A 624 -4.20 5.04 -18.73
C ALA A 624 -3.99 6.57 -18.79
N ILE A 625 -3.21 7.03 -19.76
CA ILE A 625 -2.93 8.46 -19.98
C ILE A 625 -4.24 9.21 -20.24
N TYR A 626 -5.11 8.73 -21.11
CA TYR A 626 -6.38 9.41 -21.38
C TYR A 626 -7.36 9.36 -20.20
N GLY A 627 -7.24 8.39 -19.28
CA GLY A 627 -8.00 8.38 -18.04
C GLY A 627 -7.52 9.43 -17.02
N LEU A 628 -6.21 9.68 -16.97
CA LEU A 628 -5.56 10.48 -15.92
C LEU A 628 -5.05 11.86 -16.37
N ARG A 629 -5.05 12.17 -17.68
CA ARG A 629 -4.65 13.48 -18.20
C ARG A 629 -5.50 14.62 -17.61
N GLY A 630 -4.83 15.67 -17.15
CA GLY A 630 -5.47 16.85 -16.56
C GLY A 630 -6.19 16.60 -15.22
N LYS A 631 -6.03 15.42 -14.60
CA LYS A 631 -6.65 15.11 -13.31
C LYS A 631 -5.92 15.79 -12.16
N LYS A 632 -6.69 16.46 -11.30
CA LYS A 632 -6.14 17.16 -10.14
C LYS A 632 -5.56 16.19 -9.12
N ASP A 633 -4.42 16.59 -8.55
CA ASP A 633 -3.68 15.84 -7.52
C ASP A 633 -3.26 14.42 -7.95
N VAL A 634 -3.11 14.18 -9.27
CA VAL A 634 -2.66 12.92 -9.86
C VAL A 634 -1.59 13.22 -10.92
N SER A 635 -0.42 12.59 -10.85
CA SER A 635 0.53 12.52 -11.97
C SER A 635 0.54 11.11 -12.57
N ILE A 636 0.83 10.96 -13.85
CA ILE A 636 0.99 9.64 -14.50
C ILE A 636 2.34 9.53 -15.22
N PHE A 637 3.09 8.47 -14.91
CA PHE A 637 4.36 8.10 -15.52
C PHE A 637 4.22 6.76 -16.25
N ILE A 638 4.29 6.77 -17.58
CA ILE A 638 4.23 5.56 -18.40
C ILE A 638 5.61 5.28 -19.02
N LEU A 639 6.16 4.12 -18.67
CA LEU A 639 7.38 3.57 -19.25
C LEU A 639 7.04 2.70 -20.47
N PHE A 640 7.78 2.88 -21.56
CA PHE A 640 7.67 2.00 -22.74
C PHE A 640 9.02 1.79 -23.45
N PRO A 641 9.23 0.61 -24.05
CA PRO A 641 10.49 0.29 -24.73
C PRO A 641 10.69 1.11 -26.00
N LYS A 642 11.85 1.76 -26.11
CA LYS A 642 12.25 2.60 -27.24
C LYS A 642 12.21 1.83 -28.55
N GLY A 643 11.40 2.30 -29.50
CA GLY A 643 11.28 1.71 -30.84
C GLY A 643 10.58 0.36 -30.91
N ARG A 644 9.94 -0.11 -29.82
CA ARG A 644 9.18 -1.38 -29.79
C ARG A 644 7.66 -1.20 -29.59
N VAL A 645 7.18 0.03 -29.51
CA VAL A 645 5.74 0.36 -29.55
C VAL A 645 5.38 0.78 -30.98
N SER A 646 4.18 0.44 -31.46
CA SER A 646 3.77 0.89 -32.81
C SER A 646 3.69 2.44 -32.89
N PRO A 647 3.98 3.05 -34.05
CA PRO A 647 3.98 4.51 -34.19
C PRO A 647 2.69 5.17 -33.71
N ILE A 648 1.53 4.59 -34.06
CA ILE A 648 0.23 5.13 -33.67
C ILE A 648 -0.04 5.02 -32.16
N GLN A 649 0.33 3.90 -31.52
CA GLN A 649 0.17 3.75 -30.06
C GLN A 649 1.14 4.67 -29.31
N GLN A 650 2.38 4.84 -29.80
CA GLN A 650 3.33 5.79 -29.24
C GLN A 650 2.79 7.22 -29.37
N ALA A 651 2.27 7.61 -30.54
CA ALA A 651 1.72 8.93 -30.78
C ALA A 651 0.46 9.20 -29.92
N GLN A 652 -0.41 8.21 -29.70
CA GLN A 652 -1.50 8.32 -28.73
C GLN A 652 -0.99 8.69 -27.34
N MET A 653 0.13 8.12 -26.88
CA MET A 653 0.68 8.42 -25.55
C MET A 653 1.43 9.76 -25.51
N THR A 654 2.34 10.00 -26.45
CA THR A 654 3.32 11.10 -26.37
C THR A 654 2.79 12.45 -26.85
N THR A 655 1.69 12.49 -27.61
CA THR A 655 1.05 13.75 -28.06
C THR A 655 0.08 14.34 -27.03
N VAL A 656 -0.03 13.71 -25.85
CA VAL A 656 -0.76 14.25 -24.69
C VAL A 656 0.20 15.13 -23.88
N LEU A 657 0.03 16.45 -24.00
CA LEU A 657 0.94 17.46 -23.44
C LEU A 657 0.50 18.00 -22.07
N ASP A 658 -0.63 17.56 -21.52
CA ASP A 658 -1.15 17.89 -20.19
C ASP A 658 -0.03 17.78 -19.14
N SER A 659 0.13 18.76 -18.24
CA SER A 659 1.33 18.90 -17.41
C SER A 659 1.62 17.70 -16.50
N ASN A 660 0.57 16.98 -16.09
CA ASN A 660 0.63 15.81 -15.23
C ASN A 660 0.93 14.48 -15.96
N VAL A 661 1.18 14.50 -17.27
CA VAL A 661 1.44 13.30 -18.10
C VAL A 661 2.91 13.20 -18.50
N HIS A 662 3.55 12.12 -18.06
CA HIS A 662 4.98 11.87 -18.23
C HIS A 662 5.22 10.57 -18.98
N ASN A 663 5.78 10.69 -20.18
CA ASN A 663 6.11 9.56 -21.05
C ASN A 663 7.60 9.28 -20.99
N LEU A 664 7.99 8.09 -20.54
CA LEU A 664 9.38 7.68 -20.35
C LEU A 664 9.73 6.58 -21.36
N THR A 665 10.67 6.85 -22.28
CA THR A 665 11.12 5.82 -23.23
C THR A 665 12.39 5.14 -22.73
N VAL A 666 12.33 3.82 -22.53
CA VAL A 666 13.40 3.02 -21.93
C VAL A 666 14.21 2.32 -23.02
N GLU A 667 15.54 2.41 -22.94
CA GLU A 667 16.44 1.64 -23.80
C GLU A 667 16.52 0.17 -23.33
N GLY A 668 15.50 -0.61 -23.70
CA GLY A 668 15.36 -2.02 -23.31
C GLY A 668 14.16 -2.72 -23.96
N SER A 669 13.73 -3.81 -23.33
CA SER A 669 12.51 -4.57 -23.62
C SER A 669 11.30 -4.08 -22.82
N PHE A 670 10.13 -4.68 -23.06
CA PHE A 670 8.97 -4.45 -22.21
C PHE A 670 9.17 -5.01 -20.79
N ASP A 671 9.87 -6.14 -20.65
CA ASP A 671 10.18 -6.74 -19.35
C ASP A 671 11.09 -5.82 -18.51
N ASP A 672 12.09 -5.18 -19.13
CA ASP A 672 12.92 -4.16 -18.46
C ASP A 672 12.06 -2.99 -17.93
N CYS A 673 11.05 -2.56 -18.70
CA CYS A 673 10.10 -1.54 -18.24
C CYS A 673 9.27 -2.04 -17.05
N GLN A 674 8.81 -3.30 -17.08
CA GLN A 674 8.08 -3.90 -15.97
C GLN A 674 8.94 -4.03 -14.70
N ASP A 675 10.20 -4.44 -14.83
CA ASP A 675 11.11 -4.63 -13.69
C ASP A 675 11.58 -3.32 -13.06
N ILE A 676 11.73 -2.26 -13.87
CA ILE A 676 11.88 -0.89 -13.35
C ILE A 676 10.64 -0.51 -12.53
N VAL A 677 9.43 -0.72 -13.06
CA VAL A 677 8.19 -0.38 -12.34
C VAL A 677 8.04 -1.18 -11.05
N LYS A 678 8.32 -2.50 -11.05
CA LYS A 678 8.33 -3.33 -9.83
C LYS A 678 9.32 -2.79 -8.78
N SER A 679 10.50 -2.34 -9.22
CA SER A 679 11.53 -1.80 -8.34
C SER A 679 11.14 -0.45 -7.75
N LEU A 680 10.46 0.42 -8.51
CA LEU A 680 9.89 1.68 -8.01
C LEU A 680 8.76 1.43 -6.99
N PHE A 681 7.93 0.39 -7.18
CA PHE A 681 6.94 -0.03 -6.18
C PHE A 681 7.55 -0.66 -4.92
N ALA A 682 8.79 -1.15 -4.98
CA ALA A 682 9.51 -1.68 -3.82
C ALA A 682 10.32 -0.61 -3.07
N ASP A 683 10.50 0.59 -3.62
CA ASP A 683 11.32 1.64 -3.03
C ASP A 683 10.61 2.35 -1.86
N PRO A 684 11.11 2.22 -0.60
CA PRO A 684 10.44 2.81 0.56
C PRO A 684 10.46 4.34 0.53
N ASP A 685 11.48 4.93 -0.09
CA ASP A 685 11.66 6.37 -0.23
C ASP A 685 10.55 6.97 -1.12
N LEU A 686 10.39 6.48 -2.36
CA LEU A 686 9.31 6.92 -3.26
C LEU A 686 7.91 6.63 -2.69
N ASN A 687 7.70 5.45 -2.10
CA ASN A 687 6.40 5.08 -1.51
C ASN A 687 5.98 5.97 -0.34
N SER A 688 6.91 6.31 0.56
CA SER A 688 6.62 7.13 1.75
C SER A 688 6.45 8.62 1.45
N THR A 689 6.95 9.10 0.31
CA THR A 689 6.99 10.54 0.00
C THR A 689 6.08 10.96 -1.16
N HIS A 690 5.71 10.05 -2.07
CA HIS A 690 4.98 10.39 -3.31
C HIS A 690 3.68 9.60 -3.54
N ASN A 691 3.27 8.73 -2.61
CA ASN A 691 2.08 7.83 -2.70
C ASN A 691 1.97 7.14 -4.07
N VAL A 692 2.88 6.20 -4.34
CA VAL A 692 2.94 5.52 -5.64
C VAL A 692 1.76 4.56 -5.78
N ALA A 693 1.06 4.64 -6.91
CA ALA A 693 -0.04 3.73 -7.26
C ALA A 693 0.11 3.17 -8.69
N ALA A 694 -0.46 1.99 -8.95
CA ALA A 694 -0.32 1.30 -10.22
C ALA A 694 -1.58 1.42 -11.09
N VAL A 695 -1.43 1.63 -12.41
CA VAL A 695 -2.55 1.50 -13.38
C VAL A 695 -2.91 0.02 -13.67
N ASN A 696 -2.76 -0.86 -12.69
CA ASN A 696 -2.82 -2.29 -12.93
C ASN A 696 -4.26 -2.75 -13.25
N SER A 697 -4.37 -3.89 -13.92
CA SER A 697 -5.65 -4.55 -14.30
C SER A 697 -6.50 -5.03 -13.11
N ILE A 698 -6.08 -4.69 -11.89
CA ILE A 698 -6.54 -5.29 -10.63
C ILE A 698 -7.39 -4.35 -9.78
N ASN A 699 -7.40 -3.04 -10.05
CA ASN A 699 -8.22 -2.10 -9.26
C ASN A 699 -9.71 -2.47 -9.39
N TRP A 700 -10.44 -2.57 -8.26
CA TRP A 700 -11.82 -3.05 -8.23
C TRP A 700 -12.76 -2.21 -9.11
N ALA A 701 -12.61 -0.89 -9.15
CA ALA A 701 -13.46 -0.01 -9.96
C ALA A 701 -13.36 -0.29 -11.47
N ARG A 702 -12.27 -0.92 -11.94
CA ARG A 702 -12.16 -1.37 -13.34
C ARG A 702 -13.14 -2.51 -13.62
N ILE A 703 -13.15 -3.54 -12.78
CA ILE A 703 -14.05 -4.69 -12.90
C ILE A 703 -15.50 -4.21 -12.80
N LEU A 704 -15.79 -3.32 -11.86
CA LEU A 704 -17.12 -2.74 -11.66
C LEU A 704 -17.63 -1.97 -12.88
N ALA A 705 -16.84 -1.06 -13.45
CA ALA A 705 -17.22 -0.32 -14.66
C ALA A 705 -17.53 -1.26 -15.84
N GLN A 706 -16.73 -2.33 -15.98
CA GLN A 706 -16.85 -3.31 -17.06
C GLN A 706 -18.14 -4.16 -16.98
N MET A 707 -18.79 -4.28 -15.82
CA MET A 707 -20.08 -5.00 -15.70
C MET A 707 -21.17 -4.35 -16.58
N THR A 708 -21.10 -3.02 -16.78
CA THR A 708 -22.09 -2.23 -17.52
C THR A 708 -22.39 -2.79 -18.91
N TYR A 709 -21.36 -3.09 -19.72
CA TYR A 709 -21.57 -3.48 -21.11
C TYR A 709 -22.11 -4.91 -21.27
N TYR A 710 -21.99 -5.78 -20.28
CA TYR A 710 -22.66 -7.08 -20.26
C TYR A 710 -24.18 -6.93 -20.13
N PHE A 711 -24.64 -6.07 -19.22
CA PHE A 711 -26.06 -5.71 -19.11
C PHE A 711 -26.55 -4.93 -20.34
N TYR A 712 -25.77 -3.95 -20.82
CA TYR A 712 -26.16 -3.10 -21.94
C TYR A 712 -26.34 -3.89 -23.24
N SER A 713 -25.38 -4.77 -23.56
CA SER A 713 -25.43 -5.61 -24.75
C SER A 713 -26.53 -6.67 -24.68
N TYR A 714 -26.79 -7.25 -23.50
CA TYR A 714 -27.96 -8.09 -23.28
C TYR A 714 -29.26 -7.34 -23.57
N PHE A 715 -29.45 -6.14 -23.00
CA PHE A 715 -30.67 -5.37 -23.23
C PHE A 715 -30.83 -4.90 -24.68
N THR A 716 -29.72 -4.57 -25.36
CA THR A 716 -29.72 -4.26 -26.80
C THR A 716 -30.15 -5.49 -27.60
N LEU A 717 -29.61 -6.66 -27.30
CA LEU A 717 -30.03 -7.92 -27.92
C LEU A 717 -31.51 -8.25 -27.64
N THR A 718 -32.06 -7.95 -26.47
CA THR A 718 -33.49 -8.14 -26.17
C THR A 718 -34.43 -7.23 -26.98
N LYS A 719 -33.89 -6.27 -27.74
CA LYS A 719 -34.63 -5.41 -28.67
C LYS A 719 -34.49 -5.91 -30.12
N SER A 720 -33.54 -6.79 -30.41
CA SER A 720 -33.31 -7.35 -31.74
C SER A 720 -34.46 -8.27 -32.17
N PRO A 721 -34.96 -8.17 -33.42
CA PRO A 721 -35.95 -9.11 -33.95
C PRO A 721 -35.44 -10.56 -33.90
N GLY A 722 -36.18 -11.45 -33.25
CA GLY A 722 -35.86 -12.87 -33.15
C GLY A 722 -35.22 -13.32 -31.84
N PHE A 723 -34.79 -12.41 -30.96
CA PHE A 723 -34.41 -12.78 -29.60
C PHE A 723 -35.64 -13.17 -28.77
N GLN A 724 -35.62 -14.35 -28.14
CA GLN A 724 -36.70 -14.81 -27.27
C GLN A 724 -36.48 -14.28 -25.85
N GLN A 725 -37.50 -13.64 -25.27
CA GLN A 725 -37.40 -13.09 -23.91
C GLN A 725 -37.17 -14.23 -22.89
N GLY A 726 -36.25 -14.01 -21.94
CA GLY A 726 -35.83 -15.02 -20.97
C GLY A 726 -34.80 -16.03 -21.50
N SER A 727 -34.45 -16.01 -22.80
CA SER A 727 -33.33 -16.80 -23.31
C SER A 727 -32.00 -16.33 -22.72
N LYS A 728 -31.09 -17.29 -22.52
CA LYS A 728 -29.73 -17.01 -22.06
C LYS A 728 -28.79 -16.67 -23.22
N VAL A 729 -27.76 -15.90 -22.89
CA VAL A 729 -26.72 -15.46 -23.83
C VAL A 729 -25.36 -16.04 -23.45
N ARG A 730 -24.52 -16.31 -24.44
CA ARG A 730 -23.12 -16.74 -24.24
C ARG A 730 -22.19 -15.59 -24.59
N PHE A 731 -21.41 -15.13 -23.62
CA PHE A 731 -20.39 -14.12 -23.87
C PHE A 731 -19.05 -14.77 -24.18
N VAL A 732 -18.38 -14.31 -25.22
CA VAL A 732 -17.07 -14.81 -25.68
C VAL A 732 -16.05 -13.70 -25.60
N VAL A 733 -15.01 -13.90 -24.79
CA VAL A 733 -14.16 -12.80 -24.33
C VAL A 733 -12.69 -13.08 -24.66
N PRO A 734 -12.04 -12.30 -25.55
CA PRO A 734 -10.60 -12.32 -25.74
C PRO A 734 -9.89 -11.98 -24.42
N SER A 735 -9.29 -13.00 -23.79
CA SER A 735 -8.92 -12.96 -22.38
C SER A 735 -7.42 -13.10 -22.18
N GLY A 736 -6.79 -12.00 -21.73
CA GLY A 736 -5.47 -12.00 -21.10
C GLY A 736 -5.61 -12.07 -19.58
N ASN A 737 -5.52 -10.92 -18.91
CA ASN A 737 -5.52 -10.74 -17.45
C ASN A 737 -6.86 -11.01 -16.71
N PHE A 738 -7.80 -11.76 -17.30
CA PHE A 738 -9.11 -12.21 -16.77
C PHE A 738 -10.13 -11.13 -16.32
N GLY A 739 -9.75 -9.86 -16.17
CA GLY A 739 -10.61 -8.84 -15.57
C GLY A 739 -11.91 -8.56 -16.34
N ASP A 740 -11.88 -8.65 -17.67
CA ASP A 740 -13.05 -8.47 -18.54
C ASP A 740 -14.10 -9.57 -18.33
N ILE A 741 -13.72 -10.83 -18.58
CA ILE A 741 -14.64 -11.97 -18.41
C ILE A 741 -15.06 -12.16 -16.94
N LEU A 742 -14.24 -11.72 -15.98
CA LEU A 742 -14.61 -11.68 -14.57
C LEU A 742 -15.74 -10.67 -14.30
N ALA A 743 -15.76 -9.51 -14.96
CA ALA A 743 -16.88 -8.57 -14.88
C ALA A 743 -18.17 -9.18 -15.45
N GLY A 744 -18.07 -9.97 -16.52
CA GLY A 744 -19.18 -10.77 -17.06
C GLY A 744 -19.66 -11.86 -16.09
N TRP A 745 -18.74 -12.47 -15.35
CA TRP A 745 -19.07 -13.41 -14.29
C TRP A 745 -19.78 -12.72 -13.12
N PHE A 746 -19.32 -11.56 -12.66
CA PHE A 746 -20.05 -10.78 -11.66
C PHE A 746 -21.46 -10.42 -12.17
N ALA A 747 -21.61 -9.91 -13.40
CA ALA A 747 -22.92 -9.60 -13.97
C ALA A 747 -23.86 -10.81 -13.99
N LYS A 748 -23.36 -11.99 -14.39
CA LYS A 748 -24.10 -13.27 -14.31
C LYS A 748 -24.48 -13.62 -12.87
N ARG A 749 -23.56 -13.48 -11.91
CA ARG A 749 -23.80 -13.76 -10.49
C ARG A 749 -24.74 -12.76 -9.82
N MET A 750 -24.85 -11.53 -10.34
CA MET A 750 -25.86 -10.55 -9.92
C MET A 750 -27.27 -10.92 -10.43
N GLY A 751 -27.39 -11.64 -11.54
CA GLY A 751 -28.67 -12.11 -12.10
C GLY A 751 -28.80 -12.03 -13.62
N LEU A 752 -27.80 -11.54 -14.35
CA LEU A 752 -27.84 -11.46 -15.82
C LEU A 752 -28.07 -12.86 -16.43
N PRO A 753 -29.04 -13.05 -17.35
CA PRO A 753 -29.30 -14.33 -18.03
C PRO A 753 -28.19 -14.78 -18.99
N ALA A 754 -27.05 -15.20 -18.43
CA ALA A 754 -25.92 -15.76 -19.16
C ALA A 754 -25.79 -17.28 -18.94
N GLU A 755 -25.31 -18.00 -19.95
CA GLU A 755 -24.86 -19.39 -19.80
C GLU A 755 -23.38 -19.44 -19.33
N LYS A 756 -22.60 -20.41 -19.82
CA LYS A 756 -21.15 -20.40 -19.63
C LYS A 756 -20.51 -19.25 -20.38
N LEU A 757 -19.54 -18.62 -19.73
CA LEU A 757 -18.71 -17.59 -20.35
C LEU A 757 -17.53 -18.28 -21.05
N VAL A 758 -17.22 -17.86 -22.27
CA VAL A 758 -16.21 -18.50 -23.12
C VAL A 758 -14.92 -17.68 -23.07
N ILE A 759 -13.88 -18.27 -22.49
CA ILE A 759 -12.53 -17.71 -22.42
C ILE A 759 -11.84 -17.97 -23.76
N ALA A 760 -11.64 -16.93 -24.57
CA ALA A 760 -10.86 -17.02 -25.79
C ALA A 760 -9.41 -16.60 -25.50
N THR A 761 -8.48 -17.54 -25.53
CA THR A 761 -7.04 -17.28 -25.42
C THR A 761 -6.35 -17.32 -26.77
N ASN A 762 -5.26 -16.58 -26.91
CA ASN A 762 -4.32 -16.76 -27.99
C ASN A 762 -3.38 -17.94 -27.65
N GLU A 763 -2.15 -17.96 -28.15
CA GLU A 763 -1.20 -19.03 -27.86
C GLU A 763 -0.61 -19.02 -26.44
N ASN A 764 -0.79 -17.93 -25.68
CA ASN A 764 -0.46 -17.82 -24.26
C ASN A 764 -1.61 -18.39 -23.42
N ASP A 765 -1.77 -19.69 -23.53
CA ASP A 765 -3.00 -20.44 -23.24
C ASP A 765 -3.12 -20.94 -21.79
N ILE A 766 -2.47 -20.31 -20.80
CA ILE A 766 -2.48 -20.77 -19.38
C ILE A 766 -3.90 -20.98 -18.83
N LEU A 767 -4.85 -20.14 -19.22
CA LEU A 767 -6.26 -20.29 -18.84
C LEU A 767 -6.91 -21.51 -19.53
N ASP A 768 -6.67 -21.73 -20.83
CA ASP A 768 -7.20 -22.91 -21.53
C ASP A 768 -6.59 -24.21 -20.99
N ARG A 769 -5.27 -24.23 -20.76
CA ARG A 769 -4.54 -25.36 -20.14
C ARG A 769 -5.13 -25.74 -18.78
N PHE A 770 -5.54 -24.78 -17.95
CA PHE A 770 -6.24 -25.06 -16.69
C PHE A 770 -7.53 -25.89 -16.90
N PHE A 771 -8.35 -25.54 -17.91
CA PHE A 771 -9.56 -26.31 -18.24
C PHE A 771 -9.28 -27.64 -18.93
N LYS A 772 -8.27 -27.74 -19.80
CA LYS A 772 -7.92 -29.01 -20.47
C LYS A 772 -7.22 -30.02 -19.55
N SER A 773 -6.57 -29.56 -18.48
CA SER A 773 -5.72 -30.39 -17.61
C SER A 773 -6.40 -30.96 -16.36
N GLY A 774 -7.63 -30.54 -16.04
CA GLY A 774 -8.27 -30.93 -14.77
C GLY A 774 -7.98 -29.98 -13.61
N GLY A 775 -7.64 -28.72 -13.88
CA GLY A 775 -7.42 -27.70 -12.84
C GLY A 775 -5.96 -27.44 -12.47
N HIS A 776 -5.00 -27.83 -13.32
CA HIS A 776 -3.58 -27.48 -13.14
C HIS A 776 -3.30 -26.09 -13.73
N TYR A 777 -2.97 -25.13 -12.87
CA TYR A 777 -2.62 -23.76 -13.27
C TYR A 777 -1.10 -23.59 -13.25
N THR A 778 -0.46 -23.65 -14.42
CA THR A 778 1.00 -23.69 -14.55
C THR A 778 1.51 -22.76 -15.64
N LYS A 779 2.64 -22.07 -15.38
CA LYS A 779 3.35 -21.21 -16.33
C LYS A 779 3.88 -22.01 -17.53
N SER A 780 4.34 -23.24 -17.29
CA SER A 780 4.91 -24.11 -18.33
C SER A 780 3.83 -24.72 -19.25
N PRO A 781 4.14 -24.96 -20.54
CA PRO A 781 3.30 -25.78 -21.41
C PRO A 781 3.21 -27.23 -20.89
N LEU A 782 2.07 -27.89 -21.11
CA LEU A 782 1.85 -29.28 -20.67
C LEU A 782 2.66 -30.31 -21.50
N ASN A 783 2.91 -30.02 -22.77
CA ASN A 783 3.58 -30.93 -23.72
C ASN A 783 4.57 -30.16 -24.61
N GLY A 784 5.72 -29.79 -24.07
CA GLY A 784 6.80 -29.14 -24.83
C GLY A 784 8.06 -28.94 -23.98
N PRO A 785 9.21 -28.59 -24.59
CA PRO A 785 10.34 -28.07 -23.82
C PRO A 785 9.88 -26.83 -23.05
N ALA A 786 10.43 -26.61 -21.86
CA ALA A 786 10.08 -25.47 -21.02
C ALA A 786 10.49 -24.15 -21.69
N ALA A 787 9.56 -23.55 -22.45
CA ALA A 787 9.74 -22.23 -23.03
C ALA A 787 9.85 -21.21 -21.89
N GLN A 788 10.99 -20.52 -21.83
CA GLN A 788 11.19 -19.43 -20.89
C GLN A 788 10.47 -18.18 -21.40
N GLY A 789 9.31 -17.87 -20.83
CA GLY A 789 8.63 -16.59 -21.03
C GLY A 789 7.31 -16.65 -21.79
N VAL A 790 6.86 -15.49 -22.25
CA VAL A 790 5.63 -15.25 -23.00
C VAL A 790 5.91 -15.39 -24.49
N LYS A 791 5.00 -16.02 -25.26
CA LYS A 791 5.09 -16.05 -26.71
C LYS A 791 4.54 -14.73 -27.28
N GLU A 792 5.31 -14.02 -28.10
CA GLU A 792 4.78 -12.90 -28.87
C GLU A 792 3.78 -13.42 -29.93
N THR A 793 2.60 -12.81 -30.00
CA THR A 793 1.54 -13.14 -30.97
C THR A 793 1.04 -11.91 -31.73
N HIS A 794 0.14 -12.10 -32.69
CA HIS A 794 -0.60 -11.00 -33.33
C HIS A 794 -1.59 -10.30 -32.38
N SER A 795 -1.85 -10.83 -31.19
CA SER A 795 -2.78 -10.28 -30.19
C SER A 795 -2.05 -9.90 -28.88
N PRO A 796 -1.09 -8.95 -28.92
CA PRO A 796 -0.13 -8.71 -27.84
C PRO A 796 -0.72 -8.16 -26.53
N ALA A 797 -1.97 -7.70 -26.50
CA ALA A 797 -2.63 -7.33 -25.25
C ALA A 797 -3.15 -8.54 -24.45
N MET A 798 -3.08 -9.74 -25.02
CA MET A 798 -3.41 -11.03 -24.40
C MET A 798 -2.18 -11.90 -24.08
N ASP A 799 -0.99 -11.46 -24.50
CA ASP A 799 0.28 -12.16 -24.27
C ASP A 799 0.68 -12.08 -22.78
N ILE A 800 0.29 -13.11 -22.01
CA ILE A 800 0.46 -13.16 -20.56
C ILE A 800 1.04 -14.50 -20.07
N LEU A 801 1.92 -14.45 -19.05
CA LEU A 801 2.43 -15.65 -18.38
C LEU A 801 1.52 -16.10 -17.21
N VAL A 802 0.88 -15.14 -16.54
CA VAL A 802 -0.02 -15.34 -15.40
C VAL A 802 -1.17 -14.35 -15.55
N SER A 803 -2.39 -14.77 -15.24
CA SER A 803 -3.60 -13.97 -15.39
C SER A 803 -4.04 -13.37 -14.05
N SER A 804 -3.75 -12.09 -13.84
CA SER A 804 -3.84 -11.44 -12.53
C SER A 804 -5.22 -11.54 -11.85
N ASN A 805 -6.33 -11.37 -12.57
CA ASN A 805 -7.66 -11.44 -11.94
C ASN A 805 -8.18 -12.87 -11.73
N PHE A 806 -7.45 -13.91 -12.15
CA PHE A 806 -7.90 -15.29 -11.98
C PHE A 806 -7.98 -15.70 -10.49
N GLU A 807 -7.15 -15.11 -9.62
CA GLU A 807 -7.24 -15.36 -8.16
C GLU A 807 -8.61 -14.99 -7.58
N ARG A 808 -9.26 -13.94 -8.11
CA ARG A 808 -10.59 -13.50 -7.63
C ARG A 808 -11.63 -14.58 -7.88
N LEU A 809 -11.63 -15.17 -9.07
CA LEU A 809 -12.51 -16.29 -9.38
C LEU A 809 -12.20 -17.48 -8.45
N LEU A 810 -10.92 -17.85 -8.33
CA LEU A 810 -10.51 -18.97 -7.47
C LEU A 810 -10.91 -18.76 -6.01
N TRP A 811 -10.88 -17.52 -5.50
CA TRP A 811 -11.31 -17.20 -4.14
C TRP A 811 -12.81 -17.48 -3.95
N PHE A 812 -13.67 -16.98 -4.84
CA PHE A 812 -15.11 -17.23 -4.78
C PHE A 812 -15.44 -18.73 -4.96
N LEU A 813 -14.79 -19.41 -5.90
CA LEU A 813 -15.00 -20.85 -6.09
C LEU A 813 -14.54 -21.69 -4.89
N THR A 814 -13.47 -21.28 -4.21
CA THR A 814 -13.01 -21.95 -2.97
C THR A 814 -13.96 -21.67 -1.81
N PHE A 815 -14.43 -20.42 -1.67
CA PHE A 815 -15.45 -20.03 -0.69
C PHE A 815 -16.78 -20.78 -0.87
N GLU A 816 -17.17 -21.05 -2.12
CA GLU A 816 -18.37 -21.83 -2.45
C GLU A 816 -18.19 -23.35 -2.30
N ALA A 817 -16.98 -23.86 -2.55
CA ALA A 817 -16.65 -25.28 -2.38
C ALA A 817 -16.44 -25.68 -0.92
N ASP A 818 -16.25 -24.71 -0.02
CA ASP A 818 -16.03 -24.95 1.40
C ASP A 818 -17.35 -25.26 2.13
N GLY A 819 -17.39 -26.40 2.81
CA GLY A 819 -18.55 -26.92 3.54
C GLY A 819 -18.68 -26.44 4.99
N SER A 820 -17.77 -25.60 5.49
CA SER A 820 -17.82 -25.09 6.86
C SER A 820 -19.06 -24.23 7.11
N ALA A 821 -19.66 -24.39 8.30
CA ALA A 821 -20.95 -23.78 8.63
C ALA A 821 -20.90 -22.25 8.77
N SER A 822 -19.74 -21.68 9.13
CA SER A 822 -19.56 -20.24 9.28
C SER A 822 -19.13 -19.57 7.97
N VAL A 823 -19.69 -18.40 7.68
CA VAL A 823 -19.26 -17.56 6.55
C VAL A 823 -17.80 -17.13 6.72
N ASP A 824 -17.40 -16.70 7.91
CA ASP A 824 -16.05 -16.18 8.17
C ASP A 824 -14.98 -17.27 8.15
N GLU A 825 -15.36 -18.51 8.49
CA GLU A 825 -14.50 -19.67 8.35
C GLU A 825 -14.27 -20.02 6.87
N ARG A 826 -15.32 -20.02 6.04
CA ARG A 826 -15.19 -20.22 4.58
C ARG A 826 -14.37 -19.12 3.92
N ARG A 827 -14.55 -17.84 4.33
CA ARG A 827 -13.74 -16.69 3.84
C ARG A 827 -12.25 -16.92 4.10
N ARG A 828 -11.90 -17.27 5.33
CA ARG A 828 -10.55 -17.61 5.78
C ARG A 828 -9.95 -18.78 5.01
N ASN A 829 -10.67 -19.89 4.90
CA ASN A 829 -10.18 -21.08 4.24
C ASN A 829 -9.92 -20.80 2.74
N ALA A 830 -10.78 -20.01 2.08
CA ALA A 830 -10.54 -19.51 0.74
C ALA A 830 -9.29 -18.63 0.67
N SER A 831 -9.15 -17.66 1.58
CA SER A 831 -7.98 -16.76 1.67
C SER A 831 -6.64 -17.50 1.85
N GLU A 832 -6.59 -18.45 2.80
CA GLU A 832 -5.41 -19.28 3.04
C GLU A 832 -5.07 -20.16 1.82
N ARG A 833 -6.09 -20.66 1.12
CA ARG A 833 -5.91 -21.48 -0.09
C ARG A 833 -5.32 -20.66 -1.24
N ILE A 834 -5.82 -19.44 -1.48
CA ILE A 834 -5.27 -18.55 -2.51
C ILE A 834 -3.82 -18.20 -2.20
N ARG A 835 -3.49 -17.80 -0.97
CA ARG A 835 -2.09 -17.56 -0.54
C ARG A 835 -1.19 -18.75 -0.84
N THR A 836 -1.65 -19.96 -0.50
CA THR A 836 -0.90 -21.21 -0.74
C THR A 836 -0.62 -21.40 -2.24
N TRP A 837 -1.65 -21.30 -3.09
CA TRP A 837 -1.51 -21.44 -4.53
C TRP A 837 -0.67 -20.35 -5.19
N LEU A 838 -0.78 -19.09 -4.74
CA LEU A 838 0.07 -18.00 -5.24
C LEU A 838 1.55 -18.21 -4.86
N ASN A 839 1.82 -18.73 -3.66
CA ASN A 839 3.17 -19.10 -3.25
C ASN A 839 3.71 -20.30 -4.05
N GLU A 840 2.89 -21.32 -4.34
CA GLU A 840 3.24 -22.43 -5.24
C GLU A 840 3.51 -21.92 -6.67
N LEU A 841 2.68 -21.02 -7.20
CA LEU A 841 2.89 -20.38 -8.50
C LEU A 841 4.22 -19.61 -8.56
N LYS A 842 4.61 -18.96 -7.45
CA LYS A 842 5.86 -18.22 -7.31
C LYS A 842 7.08 -19.13 -7.21
N THR A 843 7.00 -20.19 -6.40
CA THR A 843 8.15 -21.04 -6.02
C THR A 843 8.33 -22.29 -6.89
N GLN A 844 7.24 -22.87 -7.39
CA GLN A 844 7.22 -24.11 -8.17
C GLN A 844 6.79 -23.88 -9.63
N GLY A 845 6.25 -22.70 -9.95
CA GLY A 845 5.82 -22.32 -11.31
C GLY A 845 4.39 -22.71 -11.66
N GLY A 846 3.66 -23.35 -10.75
CA GLY A 846 2.25 -23.70 -10.90
C GLY A 846 1.66 -24.35 -9.65
N PHE A 847 0.35 -24.58 -9.67
CA PHE A 847 -0.41 -25.26 -8.61
C PHE A 847 -1.57 -26.07 -9.20
N SER A 848 -2.26 -26.82 -8.34
CA SER A 848 -3.46 -27.59 -8.70
C SER A 848 -4.61 -27.24 -7.77
N VAL A 849 -5.79 -26.99 -8.33
CA VAL A 849 -7.01 -26.77 -7.52
C VAL A 849 -7.66 -28.09 -7.12
N THR A 850 -8.61 -28.05 -6.18
CA THR A 850 -9.41 -29.23 -5.82
C THR A 850 -10.49 -29.50 -6.88
N GLU A 851 -10.94 -30.75 -6.98
CA GLU A 851 -12.03 -31.15 -7.90
C GLU A 851 -13.28 -30.28 -7.73
N ALA A 852 -13.66 -29.95 -6.48
CA ALA A 852 -14.82 -29.10 -6.21
C ALA A 852 -14.69 -27.67 -6.77
N VAL A 853 -13.49 -27.09 -6.69
CA VAL A 853 -13.16 -25.77 -7.27
C VAL A 853 -13.10 -25.86 -8.80
N PHE A 854 -12.53 -26.93 -9.34
CA PHE A 854 -12.47 -27.17 -10.78
C PHE A 854 -13.85 -27.37 -11.41
N GLU A 855 -14.71 -28.20 -10.81
CA GLU A 855 -16.11 -28.34 -11.21
C GLU A 855 -16.89 -27.02 -11.04
N GLY A 856 -16.55 -26.21 -10.04
CA GLY A 856 -17.02 -24.83 -9.91
C GLY A 856 -16.70 -24.00 -11.15
N ALA A 857 -15.43 -23.97 -11.57
CA ALA A 857 -15.01 -23.28 -12.78
C ALA A 857 -15.70 -23.82 -14.03
N LYS A 858 -15.81 -25.15 -14.18
CA LYS A 858 -16.47 -25.82 -15.31
C LYS A 858 -17.97 -25.55 -15.40
N ARG A 859 -18.68 -25.26 -14.30
CA ARG A 859 -20.09 -24.85 -14.34
C ARG A 859 -20.25 -23.45 -14.95
N GLU A 860 -19.28 -22.58 -14.71
CA GLU A 860 -19.35 -21.16 -15.06
C GLU A 860 -18.68 -20.81 -16.41
N PHE A 861 -17.66 -21.56 -16.82
CA PHE A 861 -16.81 -21.25 -17.96
C PHE A 861 -16.57 -22.43 -18.90
N GLU A 862 -16.20 -22.09 -20.14
CA GLU A 862 -15.45 -22.96 -21.06
C GLU A 862 -14.30 -22.15 -21.69
N SER A 863 -13.38 -22.82 -22.38
CA SER A 863 -12.18 -22.17 -22.95
C SER A 863 -11.81 -22.68 -24.33
N GLU A 864 -11.23 -21.77 -25.12
CA GLU A 864 -10.66 -22.02 -26.44
C GLU A 864 -9.26 -21.38 -26.54
N ARG A 865 -8.38 -22.07 -27.28
CA ARG A 865 -7.09 -21.56 -27.74
C ARG A 865 -7.14 -21.28 -29.23
N VAL A 866 -6.62 -20.14 -29.66
CA VAL A 866 -6.55 -19.74 -31.08
C VAL A 866 -5.09 -19.39 -31.42
N SER A 867 -4.57 -19.90 -32.54
CA SER A 867 -3.22 -19.56 -33.02
C SER A 867 -3.18 -18.29 -33.89
N ASP A 868 -1.99 -17.77 -34.18
CA ASP A 868 -1.84 -16.63 -35.07
C ASP A 868 -2.36 -16.92 -36.49
N GLU A 869 -2.15 -18.13 -37.02
CA GLU A 869 -2.67 -18.53 -38.33
C GLU A 869 -4.21 -18.52 -38.35
N GLN A 870 -4.83 -19.07 -37.30
CA GLN A 870 -6.28 -19.08 -37.12
C GLN A 870 -6.85 -17.67 -36.92
N THR A 871 -6.09 -16.79 -36.28
CA THR A 871 -6.45 -15.38 -36.08
C THR A 871 -6.48 -14.66 -37.42
N ILE A 872 -5.42 -14.78 -38.22
CA ILE A 872 -5.32 -14.21 -39.58
C ILE A 872 -6.36 -14.77 -40.53
N GLU A 873 -6.62 -16.09 -40.47
CA GLU A 873 -7.69 -16.74 -41.22
C GLU A 873 -9.07 -16.19 -40.82
N THR A 874 -9.33 -15.98 -39.53
CA THR A 874 -10.61 -15.44 -39.04
C THR A 874 -10.83 -13.99 -39.47
N ILE A 875 -9.81 -13.12 -39.41
CA ILE A 875 -9.91 -11.75 -39.94
C ILE A 875 -10.33 -11.78 -41.42
N ARG A 876 -9.68 -12.63 -42.22
CA ARG A 876 -9.96 -12.77 -43.66
C ARG A 876 -11.33 -13.37 -43.96
N ALA A 877 -11.74 -14.40 -43.22
CA ALA A 877 -13.03 -15.06 -43.38
C ALA A 877 -14.18 -14.10 -43.07
N ILE A 878 -14.10 -13.36 -41.95
CA ILE A 878 -15.14 -12.40 -41.55
C ILE A 878 -15.19 -11.24 -42.53
N TYR A 879 -14.04 -10.70 -42.96
CA TYR A 879 -14.00 -9.65 -43.98
C TYR A 879 -14.65 -10.06 -45.32
N THR A 880 -14.51 -11.33 -45.72
CA THR A 880 -15.02 -11.81 -47.02
C THR A 880 -16.44 -12.38 -46.97
N SER A 881 -17.03 -12.62 -45.79
CA SER A 881 -18.33 -13.30 -45.65
C SER A 881 -19.34 -12.62 -44.73
N CYS A 882 -18.92 -11.68 -43.87
CA CYS A 882 -19.81 -10.97 -42.94
C CYS A 882 -19.99 -9.51 -43.36
N PHE A 883 -21.24 -9.14 -43.62
CA PHE A 883 -21.68 -7.81 -44.06
C PHE A 883 -22.78 -7.29 -43.12
N PRO A 884 -22.44 -6.82 -41.91
CA PRO A 884 -23.44 -6.54 -40.89
C PRO A 884 -24.42 -5.43 -41.29
N PRO A 885 -25.75 -5.61 -41.09
CA PRO A 885 -26.74 -4.66 -41.57
C PRO A 885 -26.90 -3.41 -40.67
N ASN A 886 -26.30 -3.42 -39.48
CA ASN A 886 -26.53 -2.42 -38.42
C ASN A 886 -25.25 -1.70 -37.97
N LEU A 887 -24.30 -1.46 -38.88
CA LEU A 887 -23.04 -0.77 -38.57
C LEU A 887 -23.26 0.68 -38.14
N GLY A 888 -22.55 1.09 -37.08
CA GLY A 888 -22.59 2.42 -36.52
C GLY A 888 -21.51 3.35 -37.09
N ARG A 889 -21.55 4.62 -36.70
CA ARG A 889 -20.48 5.57 -37.03
C ARG A 889 -19.20 5.14 -36.30
N GLY A 890 -18.16 4.78 -37.06
CA GLY A 890 -16.87 4.36 -36.51
C GLY A 890 -16.71 2.83 -36.39
N SER A 891 -17.69 2.04 -36.82
CA SER A 891 -17.54 0.59 -36.99
C SER A 891 -16.63 0.27 -38.18
N ALA A 892 -15.66 -0.63 -38.03
CA ALA A 892 -14.62 -0.87 -39.01
C ALA A 892 -15.07 -1.83 -40.13
N HIS A 893 -15.20 -1.32 -41.35
CA HIS A 893 -15.64 -2.08 -42.52
C HIS A 893 -15.06 -1.48 -43.82
N SER A 894 -15.02 -2.26 -44.91
CA SER A 894 -14.71 -1.73 -46.25
C SER A 894 -15.86 -0.86 -46.76
N SER A 895 -15.55 0.34 -47.26
CA SER A 895 -16.54 1.20 -47.92
C SER A 895 -17.03 0.61 -49.26
N LYS A 896 -16.23 -0.27 -49.89
CA LYS A 896 -16.50 -0.86 -51.20
C LYS A 896 -17.34 -2.13 -51.11
N THR A 897 -17.01 -3.04 -50.19
CA THR A 897 -17.68 -4.36 -50.09
C THR A 897 -18.67 -4.45 -48.92
N GLY A 898 -18.55 -3.57 -47.91
CA GLY A 898 -19.27 -3.69 -46.65
C GLY A 898 -18.69 -4.75 -45.70
N GLY A 899 -17.61 -5.42 -46.07
CA GLY A 899 -17.00 -6.50 -45.29
C GLY A 899 -16.44 -5.99 -43.96
N TYR A 900 -16.81 -6.63 -42.84
CA TYR A 900 -16.40 -6.19 -41.51
C TYR A 900 -14.94 -6.53 -41.21
N ILE A 901 -14.20 -5.58 -40.62
CA ILE A 901 -12.77 -5.71 -40.36
C ILE A 901 -12.55 -5.94 -38.87
N LEU A 902 -11.97 -7.09 -38.52
CA LEU A 902 -11.60 -7.43 -37.16
C LEU A 902 -10.16 -7.03 -36.85
N ASP A 903 -9.93 -6.56 -35.62
CA ASP A 903 -8.61 -6.56 -35.01
C ASP A 903 -8.24 -8.00 -34.57
N PRO A 904 -6.95 -8.34 -34.40
CA PRO A 904 -6.52 -9.68 -34.02
C PRO A 904 -7.09 -10.18 -32.68
N HIS A 905 -7.31 -9.30 -31.69
CA HIS A 905 -7.90 -9.71 -30.41
C HIS A 905 -9.38 -10.08 -30.59
N SER A 906 -10.14 -9.27 -31.31
CA SER A 906 -11.53 -9.57 -31.68
C SER A 906 -11.62 -10.84 -32.53
N ALA A 907 -10.66 -11.09 -33.42
CA ALA A 907 -10.62 -12.31 -34.23
C ALA A 907 -10.38 -13.57 -33.40
N VAL A 908 -9.56 -13.54 -32.34
CA VAL A 908 -9.47 -14.64 -31.36
C VAL A 908 -10.83 -14.90 -30.69
N GLY A 909 -11.54 -13.85 -30.31
CA GLY A 909 -12.90 -13.94 -29.76
C GLY A 909 -13.90 -14.56 -30.74
N VAL A 910 -13.92 -14.10 -31.99
CA VAL A 910 -14.83 -14.59 -33.03
C VAL A 910 -14.51 -16.04 -33.42
N ALA A 911 -13.24 -16.42 -33.54
CA ALA A 911 -12.82 -17.80 -33.79
C ALA A 911 -13.31 -18.77 -32.71
N ALA A 912 -13.16 -18.39 -31.43
CA ALA A 912 -13.71 -19.15 -30.31
C ALA A 912 -15.26 -19.17 -30.31
N SER A 913 -15.88 -18.07 -30.75
CA SER A 913 -17.35 -17.96 -30.85
C SER A 913 -17.92 -18.94 -31.87
N LEU A 914 -17.31 -19.06 -33.04
CA LEU A 914 -17.73 -20.00 -34.09
C LEU A 914 -17.71 -21.45 -33.58
N ARG A 915 -16.65 -21.85 -32.87
CA ARG A 915 -16.56 -23.18 -32.23
C ARG A 915 -17.59 -23.39 -31.11
N SER A 916 -17.90 -22.35 -30.34
CA SER A 916 -18.93 -22.43 -29.29
C SER A 916 -20.34 -22.51 -29.88
N VAL A 917 -20.61 -21.81 -30.99
CA VAL A 917 -21.86 -21.90 -31.79
C VAL A 917 -22.06 -23.32 -32.33
N GLU A 918 -21.03 -23.95 -32.89
CA GLU A 918 -21.11 -25.34 -33.39
C GLU A 918 -21.53 -26.34 -32.29
N ARG A 919 -21.08 -26.10 -31.05
CA ARG A 919 -21.46 -26.92 -29.88
C ARG A 919 -22.79 -26.53 -29.24
N ASN A 920 -23.23 -25.29 -29.39
CA ASN A 920 -24.43 -24.72 -28.75
C ASN A 920 -25.30 -24.00 -29.80
N PRO A 921 -25.78 -24.71 -30.84
CA PRO A 921 -26.52 -24.09 -31.94
C PRO A 921 -27.85 -23.49 -31.46
N GLY A 922 -28.18 -22.31 -31.99
CA GLY A 922 -29.39 -21.56 -31.62
C GLY A 922 -29.21 -20.60 -30.43
N THR A 923 -28.29 -20.86 -29.51
CA THR A 923 -27.97 -19.92 -28.42
C THR A 923 -27.30 -18.66 -28.98
N SER A 924 -27.73 -17.47 -28.53
CA SER A 924 -27.11 -16.21 -28.96
C SER A 924 -25.73 -16.03 -28.34
N HIS A 925 -24.75 -15.68 -29.17
CA HIS A 925 -23.37 -15.45 -28.77
C HIS A 925 -23.01 -13.97 -28.96
N ILE A 926 -22.49 -13.33 -27.90
CA ILE A 926 -21.94 -11.97 -27.96
C ILE A 926 -20.43 -12.08 -27.79
N SER A 927 -19.69 -11.85 -28.88
CA SER A 927 -18.23 -11.78 -28.88
C SER A 927 -17.77 -10.36 -28.59
N LEU A 928 -16.79 -10.18 -27.70
CA LEU A 928 -16.31 -8.84 -27.32
C LEU A 928 -15.22 -8.38 -28.30
N SER A 929 -15.45 -7.25 -28.97
CA SER A 929 -14.45 -6.60 -29.81
C SER A 929 -13.68 -5.56 -28.99
N THR A 930 -12.45 -5.92 -28.64
CA THR A 930 -11.70 -5.25 -27.58
C THR A 930 -10.81 -4.10 -28.06
N ALA A 931 -10.54 -3.99 -29.36
CA ALA A 931 -9.80 -2.88 -29.96
C ALA A 931 -10.24 -2.59 -31.40
N HIS A 932 -10.00 -1.36 -31.86
CA HIS A 932 -10.21 -0.99 -33.26
C HIS A 932 -9.09 -1.56 -34.16
N PRO A 933 -9.37 -2.08 -35.36
CA PRO A 933 -8.36 -2.71 -36.23
C PRO A 933 -7.14 -1.83 -36.53
N ALA A 934 -7.36 -0.52 -36.68
CA ALA A 934 -6.28 0.45 -36.91
C ALA A 934 -5.17 0.48 -35.82
N LYS A 935 -5.43 -0.01 -34.60
CA LYS A 935 -4.39 -0.14 -33.56
C LYS A 935 -3.38 -1.26 -33.85
N PHE A 936 -3.70 -2.19 -34.74
CA PHE A 936 -2.93 -3.40 -35.04
C PHE A 936 -2.72 -3.60 -36.54
N ALA A 937 -2.38 -2.49 -37.23
CA ALA A 937 -2.18 -2.41 -38.67
C ALA A 937 -1.52 -3.64 -39.29
N ASN A 938 -0.36 -4.08 -38.76
CA ASN A 938 0.42 -5.19 -39.29
C ASN A 938 -0.37 -6.51 -39.43
N ALA A 939 -1.22 -6.85 -38.45
CA ALA A 939 -2.00 -8.09 -38.47
C ALA A 939 -3.19 -7.99 -39.45
N VAL A 940 -3.83 -6.82 -39.51
CA VAL A 940 -4.93 -6.54 -40.44
C VAL A 940 -4.43 -6.55 -41.88
N ASP A 941 -3.28 -5.92 -42.15
CA ASP A 941 -2.61 -5.93 -43.46
C ASP A 941 -2.17 -7.34 -43.86
N LEU A 942 -1.61 -8.12 -42.94
CA LEU A 942 -1.21 -9.51 -43.21
C LEU A 942 -2.41 -10.41 -43.56
N ALA A 943 -3.59 -10.13 -42.99
CA ALA A 943 -4.82 -10.83 -43.32
C ALA A 943 -5.43 -10.39 -44.66
N LEU A 944 -5.51 -9.07 -44.90
CA LEU A 944 -6.40 -8.47 -45.89
C LEU A 944 -5.71 -7.84 -47.11
N ARG A 945 -4.38 -7.67 -47.12
CA ARG A 945 -3.65 -7.13 -48.27
C ARG A 945 -3.93 -7.96 -49.53
N GLY A 946 -4.48 -7.31 -50.56
CA GLY A 946 -4.87 -7.93 -51.83
C GLY A 946 -6.28 -8.56 -51.85
N GLN A 947 -7.05 -8.47 -50.76
CA GLN A 947 -8.48 -8.76 -50.78
C GLN A 947 -9.26 -7.62 -51.45
N ASP A 948 -10.39 -7.93 -52.10
CA ASP A 948 -11.14 -6.89 -52.79
C ASP A 948 -11.72 -5.86 -51.80
N GLY A 949 -11.62 -4.58 -52.17
CA GLY A 949 -12.10 -3.44 -51.38
C GLY A 949 -11.32 -3.14 -50.10
N TYR A 950 -10.19 -3.80 -49.84
CA TYR A 950 -9.37 -3.48 -48.67
C TYR A 950 -8.37 -2.36 -48.99
N ASP A 951 -8.47 -1.25 -48.26
CA ASP A 951 -7.46 -0.22 -48.15
C ASP A 951 -7.31 0.15 -46.66
N PHE A 952 -6.10 0.06 -46.11
CA PHE A 952 -5.84 0.42 -44.72
C PHE A 952 -6.05 1.93 -44.46
N ALA A 953 -5.98 2.77 -45.48
CA ALA A 953 -6.30 4.19 -45.36
C ALA A 953 -7.78 4.42 -44.99
N GLU A 954 -8.70 3.56 -45.43
CA GLU A 954 -10.12 3.59 -45.03
C GLU A 954 -10.34 3.03 -43.62
N VAL A 955 -9.46 2.13 -43.16
CA VAL A 955 -9.45 1.61 -41.79
C VAL A 955 -8.98 2.67 -40.80
N LEU A 956 -8.19 3.66 -41.23
CA LEU A 956 -7.59 4.64 -40.33
C LEU A 956 -8.64 5.68 -39.85
N PRO A 957 -8.92 5.80 -38.54
CA PRO A 957 -9.84 6.79 -38.01
C PRO A 957 -9.35 8.22 -38.24
N GLN A 958 -10.29 9.16 -38.41
CA GLN A 958 -9.96 10.57 -38.65
C GLN A 958 -9.12 11.20 -37.52
N GLU A 959 -9.23 10.70 -36.29
CA GLU A 959 -8.44 11.14 -35.13
C GLU A 959 -6.98 10.65 -35.15
N PHE A 960 -6.69 9.60 -35.94
CA PHE A 960 -5.35 9.05 -36.17
C PHE A 960 -4.65 9.72 -37.36
N VAL A 961 -5.40 10.27 -38.32
CA VAL A 961 -4.85 11.07 -39.42
C VAL A 961 -4.10 12.29 -38.86
N GLY A 962 -2.82 12.41 -39.17
CA GLY A 962 -1.98 13.50 -38.68
C GLY A 962 -1.49 13.34 -37.23
N LEU A 963 -1.82 12.24 -36.53
CA LEU A 963 -1.50 12.07 -35.11
C LEU A 963 0.02 11.94 -34.87
N GLU A 964 0.71 11.18 -35.72
CA GLU A 964 2.17 10.97 -35.64
C GLU A 964 2.99 12.24 -35.97
N GLN A 965 2.36 13.24 -36.59
CA GLN A 965 2.97 14.52 -36.96
C GLN A 965 2.73 15.63 -35.92
N LYS A 966 1.98 15.36 -34.85
CA LYS A 966 1.79 16.33 -33.76
C LYS A 966 3.04 16.46 -32.90
N GLU A 967 3.14 17.58 -32.19
CA GLU A 967 4.11 17.75 -31.12
C GLU A 967 3.99 16.60 -30.10
N SER A 968 5.13 16.05 -29.69
CA SER A 968 5.20 14.94 -28.76
C SER A 968 6.23 15.20 -27.66
N ARG A 969 5.88 14.82 -26.43
CA ARG A 969 6.75 14.90 -25.25
C ARG A 969 7.11 13.49 -24.78
N VAL A 970 8.40 13.19 -24.74
CA VAL A 970 8.95 11.94 -24.23
C VAL A 970 10.33 12.17 -23.61
N THR A 971 10.56 11.64 -22.42
CA THR A 971 11.83 11.72 -21.70
C THR A 971 12.60 10.40 -21.91
N PRO A 972 13.81 10.42 -22.48
CA PRO A 972 14.60 9.21 -22.65
C PRO A 972 15.27 8.78 -21.34
N VAL A 973 15.10 7.49 -21.01
CA VAL A 973 15.83 6.80 -19.94
C VAL A 973 16.95 6.00 -20.59
N GLY A 974 18.19 6.50 -20.44
CA GLY A 974 19.37 5.92 -21.09
C GLY A 974 19.72 4.52 -20.58
N ALA A 975 20.36 3.71 -21.44
CA ALA A 975 20.82 2.38 -21.07
C ALA A 975 21.72 2.41 -19.82
N GLY A 976 21.50 1.48 -18.88
CA GLY A 976 22.27 1.36 -17.64
C GLY A 976 21.89 2.34 -16.51
N VAL A 977 20.98 3.29 -16.74
CA VAL A 977 20.48 4.22 -15.71
C VAL A 977 19.65 3.50 -14.63
N GLY A 978 19.04 2.37 -14.98
CA GLY A 978 18.26 1.54 -14.05
C GLY A 978 17.00 2.22 -13.52
N TRP A 979 16.39 1.61 -12.51
CA TRP A 979 15.18 2.14 -11.87
C TRP A 979 15.46 3.39 -11.02
N GLN A 980 16.68 3.53 -10.49
CA GLN A 980 17.07 4.66 -9.65
C GLN A 980 17.01 5.98 -10.41
N GLY A 981 17.48 6.05 -11.66
CA GLY A 981 17.35 7.29 -12.43
C GLY A 981 15.91 7.61 -12.84
N VAL A 982 15.05 6.58 -13.02
CA VAL A 982 13.61 6.80 -13.19
C VAL A 982 12.99 7.37 -11.92
N ARG A 983 13.39 6.92 -10.73
CA ARG A 983 12.95 7.49 -9.45
C ARG A 983 13.28 8.98 -9.37
N GLU A 984 14.50 9.38 -9.70
CA GLU A 984 14.88 10.80 -9.65
C GLU A 984 14.10 11.66 -10.66
N ILE A 985 13.77 11.12 -11.84
CA ILE A 985 12.85 11.79 -12.79
C ILE A 985 11.46 11.95 -12.16
N VAL A 986 10.87 10.88 -11.61
CA VAL A 986 9.55 10.93 -10.98
C VAL A 986 9.51 11.96 -9.84
N LYS A 987 10.51 11.96 -8.96
CA LYS A 987 10.64 12.93 -7.85
C LYS A 987 10.70 14.38 -8.35
N ALA A 988 11.59 14.66 -9.32
CA ALA A 988 11.78 16.01 -9.83
C ALA A 988 10.54 16.57 -10.55
N GLU A 989 9.79 15.70 -11.22
CA GLU A 989 8.56 16.06 -11.93
C GLU A 989 7.39 16.32 -10.96
N VAL A 990 7.15 15.41 -10.00
CA VAL A 990 6.10 15.60 -8.98
C VAL A 990 6.41 16.78 -8.05
N GLU A 991 7.68 17.03 -7.69
CA GLU A 991 8.03 18.20 -6.90
C GLU A 991 7.77 19.52 -7.64
N GLN A 992 7.97 19.58 -8.97
CA GLN A 992 7.59 20.75 -9.77
C GLN A 992 6.07 20.98 -9.79
N GLU A 993 5.27 19.91 -9.90
CA GLU A 993 3.80 19.98 -9.83
C GLU A 993 3.34 20.47 -8.44
N LEU A 994 3.87 19.90 -7.36
CA LEU A 994 3.51 20.28 -5.98
C LEU A 994 3.91 21.72 -5.61
N GLN A 995 4.95 22.27 -6.26
CA GLN A 995 5.35 23.67 -6.11
C GLN A 995 4.53 24.64 -7.00
N GLY A 996 3.64 24.13 -7.85
CA GLY A 996 2.84 24.96 -8.78
C GLY A 996 3.68 25.60 -9.89
N LEU A 997 4.78 24.95 -10.29
CA LEU A 997 5.68 25.42 -11.34
C LEU A 997 5.31 24.89 -12.75
N ARG A 998 4.20 24.14 -12.87
CA ARG A 998 3.66 23.53 -14.10
C ARG A 998 2.13 23.51 -14.12
#